data_AF-A0A2M7BMZ4-F1
#
_entry.id   AF-A0A2M7BMZ4-F1
#
_cell.length_a   1.000
_cell.length_b   1.000
_cell.length_c   1.000
_cell.angle_alpha   90.00
_cell.angle_beta   90.00
_cell.angle_gamma   90.00
#
_symmetry.space_group_name_H-M   'P 1'
#
loop_
_entity.id
_entity.type
_entity.pdbx_description
1 polymer ?
#
loop_
_entity_poly.entity_id
_entity_poly.type
_entity_poly.pdbx_seq_one_letter_code
_entity_poly.pdbx_strand_id
1 'polypeptide(L)'
;MGARRRVADPTGESKDRGTFWYDRLKNFFQRLAQAVESSGQSCLVVSLLASEPSKKDDVGEAVLNACNGGLGRQASIQSPVEKDDLAELLRRRMFEKYPESITDRYKHILSFWPRMKTVEPIRAKMPESEERLKKAYPFHPDLLDRFFGKWTDLHQFQRTRGVLQTFAMALRDAEPWDESPLIGPQVFLSAPDKEGLSESLLKIASAARDSVTGTSQPPWPENLRTELPKAREAQKADAPTLTGREIEAACIASFIFSQPIGEQAELYELRWLLAATCDMPAAMNAGLASWYKASWYLEECDATEAGTGVPRYWRLGPKPNLNQIHDSYKRLALKNAKGKFDELARTKCPPLFADLEQIKPHKLPLSPADVEDDGQFRIVVLGAEFAGITGDTPLSKAADFIRTSASPDHPRTYQNIVLVVTPSVTGLHTAEHNIADWMAWGEIKNSSRFKELDTNQQEIVKRREKETLQEAQTAVKNAYEIVIFLHSDGTILARKFTIGAQSLIASLLMEKPLRLFREKMDPEALMPGGPYSAWPPTDPFIRVGELYGAFGRHARLPKLLSRKVVLATVENAVQRGILALRCRRSDGSEQWYWHSAIDTAEWEQISEAWLPAGAKLTNLHPSAVTPAALAGLWPEDDHGVKLSELYTWFDGKHVFMEKTHPDYPSEPRPIPAVDYKTVQQALTAAVVNGTLWLVYGNDSVFKEKPSAIQLAPDAVLYGPPQVLAGIDFLPPCLPDAWSTEDEPKTSVEKLYAEIKTKYGKPWPEALFLEGLNAALAQGFIARISGKGPLTSLKEDLHCALVIKAEAPPPPPPPPQDRRMTNMTKLSVQEVQSLAEEMPDLAKALVGCDLVVEARISIKPKPDADLASAEEILARIKKEWRF
;
A
#
# COMPACT_ATOMS: atom_id res chain seq x y z
N MET A 1 69.55 62.53 -74.28
CA MET A 1 69.17 61.60 -75.37
C MET A 1 69.59 60.20 -74.97
N GLY A 2 68.73 59.20 -75.16
CA GLY A 2 69.09 57.79 -75.01
C GLY A 2 68.26 57.00 -74.01
N ALA A 3 66.94 56.95 -74.19
CA ALA A 3 66.09 55.96 -73.55
C ALA A 3 66.52 54.54 -73.97
N ARG A 4 66.97 53.73 -73.02
CA ARG A 4 66.87 52.26 -73.11
C ARG A 4 65.92 51.80 -72.00
N ARG A 5 64.72 51.46 -72.43
CA ARG A 5 63.64 50.84 -71.66
C ARG A 5 64.22 49.72 -70.78
N ARG A 6 64.00 49.80 -69.47
CA ARG A 6 63.99 48.60 -68.63
C ARG A 6 62.82 47.76 -69.12
N VAL A 7 63.13 46.55 -69.57
CA VAL A 7 62.12 45.51 -69.80
C VAL A 7 61.44 45.27 -68.46
N ALA A 8 60.13 45.47 -68.42
CA ALA A 8 59.31 45.13 -67.26
C ALA A 8 59.33 43.60 -67.09
N ASP A 9 59.63 43.15 -65.88
CA ASP A 9 59.44 41.75 -65.49
C ASP A 9 57.94 41.42 -65.62
N PRO A 10 57.50 40.45 -66.45
CA PRO A 10 56.10 40.30 -66.82
C PRO A 10 55.21 39.74 -65.71
N THR A 11 55.76 39.37 -64.56
CA THR A 11 55.03 38.62 -63.51
C THR A 11 54.51 39.48 -62.36
N GLY A 12 54.99 40.72 -62.20
CA GLY A 12 54.46 41.64 -61.18
C GLY A 12 54.61 41.18 -59.72
N GLU A 13 55.49 40.22 -59.42
CA GLU A 13 55.69 39.75 -58.05
C GLU A 13 56.71 40.64 -57.29
N SER A 14 56.29 41.12 -56.12
CA SER A 14 57.14 41.91 -55.22
C SER A 14 58.33 41.09 -54.72
N LYS A 15 59.55 41.61 -54.88
CA LYS A 15 60.78 40.97 -54.36
C LYS A 15 60.87 40.97 -52.84
N ASP A 16 59.99 41.70 -52.15
CA ASP A 16 60.03 41.86 -50.70
C ASP A 16 58.92 41.08 -49.97
N ARG A 17 57.88 40.59 -50.67
CA ARG A 17 56.80 39.72 -50.14
C ARG A 17 56.14 38.91 -51.26
N GLY A 18 55.87 37.62 -51.03
CA GLY A 18 55.12 36.76 -51.98
C GLY A 18 55.47 35.27 -51.91
N THR A 19 54.79 34.47 -52.71
CA THR A 19 54.98 33.01 -52.94
C THR A 19 56.44 32.63 -53.24
N PHE A 20 57.20 33.53 -53.87
CA PHE A 20 58.64 33.38 -54.11
C PHE A 20 59.46 33.19 -52.83
N TRP A 21 59.11 33.85 -51.73
CA TRP A 21 59.81 33.68 -50.44
C TRP A 21 59.48 32.35 -49.76
N TYR A 22 58.28 31.81 -49.99
CA TYR A 22 57.90 30.48 -49.54
C TYR A 22 58.76 29.40 -50.19
N ASP A 23 58.98 29.48 -51.51
CA ASP A 23 59.88 28.56 -52.21
C ASP A 23 61.34 28.72 -51.77
N ARG A 24 61.81 29.94 -51.51
CA ARG A 24 63.16 30.17 -50.98
C ARG A 24 63.35 29.60 -49.58
N LEU A 25 62.38 29.79 -48.68
CA LEU A 25 62.45 29.28 -47.30
C LEU A 25 62.46 27.75 -47.30
N LYS A 26 61.57 27.14 -48.10
CA LYS A 26 61.55 25.69 -48.31
C LYS A 26 62.89 25.16 -48.83
N ASN A 27 63.42 25.77 -49.89
CA ASN A 27 64.70 25.38 -50.49
C ASN A 27 65.88 25.58 -49.52
N PHE A 28 65.85 26.62 -48.69
CA PHE A 28 66.86 26.88 -47.68
C PHE A 28 66.92 25.74 -46.65
N PHE A 29 65.78 25.37 -46.04
CA PHE A 29 65.73 24.27 -45.08
C PHE A 29 66.17 22.94 -45.70
N GLN A 30 65.76 22.67 -46.94
CA GLN A 30 66.17 21.46 -47.65
C GLN A 30 67.69 21.42 -47.89
N ARG A 31 68.28 22.51 -48.38
CA ARG A 31 69.74 22.58 -48.63
C ARG A 31 70.54 22.56 -47.34
N LEU A 32 70.05 23.19 -46.28
CA LEU A 32 70.69 23.18 -44.96
C LEU A 32 70.72 21.77 -44.37
N ALA A 33 69.61 21.04 -44.45
CA ALA A 33 69.56 19.64 -44.01
C ALA A 33 70.55 18.76 -44.80
N GLN A 34 70.60 18.90 -46.13
CA GLN A 34 71.54 18.18 -46.99
C GLN A 34 73.00 18.50 -46.67
N ALA A 35 73.31 19.78 -46.41
CA ALA A 35 74.65 20.21 -46.06
C ALA A 35 75.10 19.62 -44.70
N VAL A 36 74.20 19.60 -43.72
CA VAL A 36 74.50 19.02 -42.41
C VAL A 36 74.63 17.49 -42.48
N GLU A 37 73.78 16.81 -43.24
CA GLU A 37 73.89 15.36 -43.48
C GLU A 37 75.24 14.99 -44.12
N SER A 38 75.73 15.81 -45.06
CA SER A 38 77.05 15.60 -45.68
C SER A 38 78.24 15.88 -44.76
N SER A 39 78.00 16.44 -43.56
CA SER A 39 79.03 16.80 -42.58
C SER A 39 79.03 15.85 -41.39
N GLY A 40 80.10 15.05 -41.23
CA GLY A 40 80.23 14.11 -40.10
C GLY A 40 80.43 14.73 -38.71
N GLN A 41 80.46 16.06 -38.59
CA GLN A 41 80.67 16.79 -37.32
C GLN A 41 79.55 17.80 -37.00
N SER A 42 78.46 17.81 -37.75
CA SER A 42 77.39 18.80 -37.60
C SER A 42 76.07 18.12 -37.23
N CYS A 43 75.28 18.75 -36.36
CA CYS A 43 73.91 18.34 -36.04
C CYS A 43 72.97 19.53 -36.22
N LEU A 44 71.84 19.32 -36.89
CA LEU A 44 70.82 20.34 -37.12
C LEU A 44 69.61 20.03 -36.24
N VAL A 45 69.34 20.92 -35.27
CA VAL A 45 68.12 20.90 -34.46
C VAL A 45 67.24 22.05 -34.92
N VAL A 46 66.05 21.74 -35.45
CA VAL A 46 65.08 22.73 -35.92
C VAL A 46 63.81 22.63 -35.07
N SER A 47 63.36 23.77 -34.54
CA SER A 47 62.06 23.90 -33.88
C SER A 47 61.17 24.84 -34.70
N LEU A 48 60.14 24.28 -35.34
CA LEU A 48 59.17 25.04 -36.13
C LEU A 48 57.91 25.29 -35.29
N LEU A 49 58.03 26.16 -34.28
CA LEU A 49 56.90 26.56 -33.43
C LEU A 49 56.22 27.83 -33.98
N ALA A 50 54.91 27.76 -34.20
CA ALA A 50 54.09 28.95 -34.39
C ALA A 50 54.00 29.72 -33.06
N SER A 51 54.77 30.80 -32.94
CA SER A 51 54.87 31.57 -31.68
C SER A 51 53.66 32.47 -31.42
N GLU A 52 52.90 32.83 -32.46
CA GLU A 52 51.66 33.62 -32.37
C GLU A 52 50.49 32.85 -33.00
N PRO A 53 49.46 32.47 -32.22
CA PRO A 53 48.27 31.78 -32.72
C PRO A 53 47.53 32.57 -33.82
N SER A 54 47.58 33.90 -33.77
CA SER A 54 46.99 34.81 -34.77
C SER A 54 47.67 34.77 -36.14
N LYS A 55 48.88 34.18 -36.25
CA LYS A 55 49.63 34.03 -37.50
C LYS A 55 49.60 32.59 -38.04
N LYS A 56 48.72 31.74 -37.49
CA LYS A 56 48.47 30.36 -37.92
C LYS A 56 47.24 30.32 -38.82
N ASP A 57 47.23 31.16 -39.85
CA ASP A 57 46.25 31.11 -40.94
C ASP A 57 46.59 29.99 -41.93
N ASP A 58 45.72 29.74 -42.90
CA ASP A 58 45.90 28.67 -43.92
C ASP A 58 47.27 28.79 -44.64
N VAL A 59 47.76 30.02 -44.81
CA VAL A 59 49.06 30.30 -45.42
C VAL A 59 50.21 29.93 -44.48
N GLY A 60 50.14 30.33 -43.20
CA GLY A 60 51.12 29.95 -42.18
C GLY A 60 51.21 28.44 -41.97
N GLU A 61 50.08 27.72 -42.00
CA GLU A 61 50.06 26.26 -41.96
C GLU A 61 50.69 25.64 -43.21
N ALA A 62 50.38 26.15 -44.41
CA ALA A 62 50.99 25.68 -45.65
C ALA A 62 52.53 25.88 -45.66
N VAL A 63 53.01 27.03 -45.15
CA VAL A 63 54.45 27.34 -44.98
C VAL A 63 55.12 26.34 -44.05
N LEU A 64 54.54 26.11 -42.86
CA LEU A 64 55.07 25.16 -41.89
C LEU A 64 55.10 23.74 -42.44
N ASN A 65 54.04 23.31 -43.12
CA ASN A 65 53.94 21.98 -43.72
C ASN A 65 54.98 21.78 -44.83
N ALA A 66 55.25 22.80 -45.64
CA ALA A 66 56.26 22.73 -46.70
C ALA A 66 57.69 22.68 -46.15
N CYS A 67 57.99 23.45 -45.11
CA CYS A 67 59.27 23.38 -44.39
C CYS A 67 59.45 22.01 -43.71
N ASN A 68 58.40 21.48 -43.05
CA ASN A 68 58.40 20.13 -42.49
C ASN A 68 58.60 19.05 -43.55
N GLY A 69 57.95 19.15 -44.71
CA GLY A 69 58.12 18.20 -45.81
C GLY A 69 59.52 18.20 -46.42
N GLY A 70 60.20 19.35 -46.43
CA GLY A 70 61.60 19.47 -46.84
C GLY A 70 62.58 18.83 -45.85
N LEU A 71 62.35 19.03 -44.55
CA LEU A 71 63.19 18.49 -43.46
C LEU A 71 62.94 16.99 -43.22
N GLY A 72 61.68 16.54 -43.29
CA GLY A 72 61.28 15.17 -42.95
C GLY A 72 61.79 14.09 -43.90
N ARG A 73 62.39 14.45 -45.03
CA ARG A 73 63.08 13.50 -45.92
C ARG A 73 64.45 13.06 -45.39
N GLN A 74 65.04 13.82 -44.48
CA GLN A 74 66.42 13.60 -43.96
C GLN A 74 66.51 13.66 -42.43
N ALA A 75 65.51 14.20 -41.75
CA ALA A 75 65.48 14.34 -40.30
C ALA A 75 64.76 13.16 -39.61
N SER A 76 65.26 12.76 -38.44
CA SER A 76 64.49 12.00 -37.47
C SER A 76 63.59 12.95 -36.68
N ILE A 77 62.28 12.74 -36.76
CA ILE A 77 61.32 13.52 -35.97
C ILE A 77 61.37 12.99 -34.53
N GLN A 78 61.84 13.80 -33.59
CA GLN A 78 61.71 13.51 -32.16
C GLN A 78 60.70 14.46 -31.52
N SER A 79 59.75 13.89 -30.78
CA SER A 79 58.91 14.65 -29.86
C SER A 79 59.71 14.88 -28.57
N PRO A 80 59.97 16.13 -28.14
CA PRO A 80 60.77 16.39 -26.94
C PRO A 80 60.14 15.90 -25.63
N VAL A 81 58.85 15.57 -25.64
CA VAL A 81 58.07 15.14 -24.47
C VAL A 81 57.06 14.10 -24.93
N GLU A 82 57.10 12.92 -24.33
CA GLU A 82 56.04 11.91 -24.46
C GLU A 82 55.00 12.06 -23.36
N LYS A 83 53.84 11.41 -23.50
CA LYS A 83 52.77 11.49 -22.49
C LYS A 83 53.24 11.06 -21.09
N ASP A 84 54.14 10.08 -21.03
CA ASP A 84 54.66 9.54 -19.78
C ASP A 84 55.68 10.49 -19.10
N ASP A 85 56.24 11.46 -19.83
CA ASP A 85 57.21 12.43 -19.30
C ASP A 85 56.55 13.67 -18.68
N LEU A 86 55.24 13.85 -18.85
CA LEU A 86 54.53 15.06 -18.46
C LEU A 86 54.55 15.30 -16.96
N ALA A 87 54.33 14.24 -16.17
CA ALA A 87 54.39 14.35 -14.71
C ALA A 87 55.80 14.68 -14.22
N GLU A 88 56.84 14.12 -14.86
CA GLU A 88 58.23 14.43 -14.54
C GLU A 88 58.57 15.88 -14.88
N LEU A 89 58.11 16.37 -16.03
CA LEU A 89 58.28 17.76 -16.43
C LEU A 89 57.59 18.73 -15.47
N LEU A 90 56.36 18.42 -15.04
CA LEU A 90 55.64 19.21 -14.05
C LEU A 90 56.35 19.21 -12.69
N ARG A 91 56.80 18.04 -12.21
CA ARG A 91 57.57 17.94 -10.97
C ARG A 91 58.77 18.87 -10.95
N ARG A 92 59.64 18.76 -11.97
CA ARG A 92 60.89 19.52 -12.08
C ARG A 92 60.67 21.03 -12.23
N ARG A 93 59.54 21.44 -12.80
CA ARG A 93 59.24 22.86 -13.04
C ARG A 93 58.47 23.52 -11.89
N MET A 94 57.64 22.78 -11.18
CA MET A 94 56.73 23.34 -10.17
C MET A 94 57.30 23.26 -8.75
N PHE A 95 58.23 22.35 -8.48
CA PHE A 95 58.77 22.13 -7.13
C PHE A 95 60.28 22.30 -7.06
N GLU A 96 60.74 23.06 -6.06
CA GLU A 96 62.17 23.15 -5.73
C GLU A 96 62.70 21.86 -5.09
N LYS A 97 61.85 21.17 -4.32
CA LYS A 97 62.14 19.91 -3.64
C LYS A 97 61.05 18.90 -3.94
N TYR A 98 61.42 17.73 -4.44
CA TYR A 98 60.49 16.64 -4.71
C TYR A 98 61.19 15.27 -4.58
N PRO A 99 60.45 14.19 -4.33
CA PRO A 99 61.01 12.83 -4.31
C PRO A 99 61.46 12.40 -5.71
N GLU A 100 62.78 12.33 -5.92
CA GLU A 100 63.40 11.95 -7.20
C GLU A 100 63.24 10.45 -7.50
N SER A 101 63.44 9.60 -6.50
CA SER A 101 63.38 8.15 -6.67
C SER A 101 61.94 7.62 -6.61
N ILE A 102 61.65 6.58 -7.41
CA ILE A 102 60.35 5.86 -7.36
C ILE A 102 60.08 5.34 -5.93
N THR A 103 61.12 4.89 -5.24
CA THR A 103 61.03 4.37 -3.87
C THR A 103 60.57 5.43 -2.87
N ASP A 104 61.07 6.66 -2.99
CA ASP A 104 60.66 7.75 -2.09
C ASP A 104 59.23 8.21 -2.40
N ARG A 105 58.85 8.27 -3.69
CA ARG A 105 57.45 8.51 -4.09
C ARG A 105 56.51 7.47 -3.50
N TYR A 106 56.94 6.21 -3.49
CA TYR A 106 56.12 5.11 -2.99
C TYR A 106 55.80 5.23 -1.49
N LYS A 107 56.73 5.74 -0.67
CA LYS A 107 56.49 5.96 0.77
C LYS A 107 55.29 6.88 1.02
N HIS A 108 55.13 7.92 0.20
CA HIS A 108 53.97 8.82 0.30
C HIS A 108 52.68 8.14 -0.18
N ILE A 109 52.75 7.37 -1.28
CA ILE A 109 51.59 6.65 -1.81
C ILE A 109 51.01 5.67 -0.78
N LEU A 110 51.86 4.98 -0.02
CA LEU A 110 51.43 4.04 1.02
C LEU A 110 50.52 4.68 2.08
N SER A 111 50.60 5.99 2.31
CA SER A 111 49.77 6.69 3.30
C SER A 111 48.29 6.78 2.90
N PHE A 112 47.99 6.88 1.60
CA PHE A 112 46.62 7.04 1.10
C PHE A 112 46.13 5.89 0.22
N TRP A 113 47.01 4.98 -0.19
CA TRP A 113 46.67 3.79 -0.99
C TRP A 113 45.56 2.92 -0.39
N PRO A 114 45.50 2.69 0.94
CA PRO A 114 44.38 1.97 1.55
C PRO A 114 43.02 2.62 1.28
N ARG A 115 42.94 3.97 1.38
CA ARG A 115 41.71 4.73 1.08
C ARG A 115 41.28 4.55 -0.37
N MET A 116 42.24 4.64 -1.30
CA MET A 116 41.98 4.41 -2.73
C MET A 116 41.44 3.00 -3.02
N LYS A 117 42.00 1.98 -2.36
CA LYS A 117 41.52 0.59 -2.46
C LYS A 117 40.10 0.42 -1.93
N THR A 118 39.76 1.11 -0.84
CA THR A 118 38.42 1.03 -0.24
C THR A 118 37.37 1.75 -1.08
N VAL A 119 37.71 2.90 -1.66
CA VAL A 119 36.79 3.70 -2.49
C VAL A 119 36.50 3.03 -3.84
N GLU A 120 37.53 2.53 -4.53
CA GLU A 120 37.38 1.90 -5.84
C GLU A 120 38.23 0.62 -5.97
N PRO A 121 37.75 -0.52 -5.43
CA PRO A 121 38.52 -1.74 -5.31
C PRO A 121 38.82 -2.41 -6.65
N ILE A 122 37.94 -2.24 -7.66
CA ILE A 122 38.13 -2.85 -8.98
C ILE A 122 39.32 -2.20 -9.66
N ARG A 123 39.35 -0.86 -9.66
CA ARG A 123 40.43 -0.08 -10.27
C ARG A 123 41.75 -0.26 -9.54
N ALA A 124 41.74 -0.35 -8.22
CA ALA A 124 42.95 -0.56 -7.43
C ALA A 124 43.59 -1.95 -7.63
N LYS A 125 42.84 -2.95 -8.12
CA LYS A 125 43.36 -4.28 -8.48
C LYS A 125 44.02 -4.34 -9.85
N MET A 126 43.82 -3.33 -10.70
CA MET A 126 44.47 -3.29 -12.01
C MET A 126 46.00 -3.14 -11.82
N PRO A 127 46.84 -3.95 -12.48
CA PRO A 127 48.29 -3.97 -12.25
C PRO A 127 48.94 -2.59 -12.43
N GLU A 128 48.45 -1.81 -13.39
CA GLU A 128 49.03 -0.53 -13.79
C GLU A 128 48.64 0.63 -12.86
N SER A 129 47.58 0.51 -12.04
CA SER A 129 47.05 1.64 -11.26
C SER A 129 48.05 2.19 -10.25
N GLU A 130 48.72 1.30 -9.51
CA GLU A 130 49.74 1.69 -8.53
C GLU A 130 51.00 2.22 -9.22
N GLU A 131 51.40 1.61 -10.35
CA GLU A 131 52.57 2.03 -11.12
C GLU A 131 52.39 3.41 -11.74
N ARG A 132 51.20 3.70 -12.28
CA ARG A 132 50.84 5.00 -12.83
C ARG A 132 50.89 6.09 -11.76
N LEU A 133 50.39 5.81 -10.55
CA LEU A 133 50.54 6.72 -9.40
C LEU A 133 52.01 6.93 -9.02
N LYS A 134 52.83 5.88 -8.97
CA LYS A 134 54.27 5.99 -8.69
C LYS A 134 55.00 6.84 -9.74
N LYS A 135 54.59 6.76 -11.01
CA LYS A 135 55.15 7.58 -12.08
C LYS A 135 54.67 9.04 -12.01
N ALA A 136 53.40 9.28 -11.68
CA ALA A 136 52.79 10.61 -11.70
C ALA A 136 52.94 11.44 -10.42
N TYR A 137 53.17 10.82 -9.26
CA TYR A 137 53.20 11.48 -7.94
C TYR A 137 54.14 12.70 -7.91
N PRO A 138 53.70 13.89 -7.45
CA PRO A 138 52.54 14.14 -6.60
C PRO A 138 51.23 14.43 -7.35
N PHE A 139 51.18 14.28 -8.67
CA PHE A 139 49.97 14.56 -9.47
C PHE A 139 49.09 13.32 -9.65
N HIS A 140 47.77 13.53 -9.65
CA HIS A 140 46.82 12.50 -10.02
C HIS A 140 46.90 12.20 -11.54
N PRO A 141 47.16 10.94 -11.96
CA PRO A 141 47.39 10.61 -13.36
C PRO A 141 46.21 10.96 -14.28
N ASP A 142 44.97 10.61 -13.90
CA ASP A 142 43.79 10.89 -14.73
C ASP A 142 43.55 12.38 -14.97
N LEU A 143 43.91 13.22 -14.01
CA LEU A 143 43.77 14.67 -14.15
C LEU A 143 44.75 15.19 -15.22
N LEU A 144 45.98 14.68 -15.21
CA LEU A 144 46.98 15.00 -16.24
C LEU A 144 46.53 14.50 -17.61
N ASP A 145 46.04 13.26 -17.70
CA ASP A 145 45.53 12.70 -18.96
C ASP A 145 44.40 13.56 -19.54
N ARG A 146 43.52 14.08 -18.68
CA ARG A 146 42.43 14.96 -19.13
C ARG A 146 42.96 16.30 -19.65
N PHE A 147 43.88 16.93 -18.93
CA PHE A 147 44.45 18.23 -19.32
C PHE A 147 45.37 18.18 -20.55
N PHE A 148 46.16 17.12 -20.70
CA PHE A 148 47.10 16.95 -21.81
C PHE A 148 46.55 16.12 -22.97
N GLY A 149 45.37 15.52 -22.79
CA GLY A 149 44.61 14.87 -23.85
C GLY A 149 43.54 15.79 -24.41
N LYS A 150 42.39 15.85 -23.73
CA LYS A 150 41.16 16.46 -24.27
C LYS A 150 41.17 17.99 -24.20
N TRP A 151 41.81 18.57 -23.19
CA TRP A 151 41.87 20.03 -23.06
C TRP A 151 42.83 20.69 -24.04
N THR A 152 43.85 19.98 -24.54
CA THR A 152 44.74 20.52 -25.59
C THR A 152 44.04 20.71 -26.93
N ASP A 153 42.88 20.10 -27.12
CA ASP A 153 42.04 20.23 -28.32
C ASP A 153 41.18 21.51 -28.29
N LEU A 154 41.09 22.21 -27.16
CA LEU A 154 40.33 23.45 -27.03
C LEU A 154 41.05 24.63 -27.73
N HIS A 155 40.36 25.30 -28.66
CA HIS A 155 40.96 26.29 -29.57
C HIS A 155 41.64 27.48 -28.86
N GLN A 156 41.10 27.95 -27.73
CA GLN A 156 41.67 29.06 -26.96
C GLN A 156 42.59 28.61 -25.82
N PHE A 157 42.71 27.31 -25.59
CA PHE A 157 43.59 26.78 -24.56
C PHE A 157 44.99 26.59 -25.16
N GLN A 158 45.99 27.29 -24.62
CA GLN A 158 47.37 27.33 -25.16
C GLN A 158 48.13 26.01 -24.99
N ARG A 159 47.61 24.88 -25.48
CA ARG A 159 48.12 23.50 -25.36
C ARG A 159 48.93 23.31 -24.06
N THR A 160 50.20 22.94 -24.18
CA THR A 160 51.11 22.66 -23.07
C THR A 160 51.41 23.88 -22.20
N ARG A 161 51.50 25.10 -22.76
CA ARG A 161 51.77 26.34 -22.00
C ARG A 161 50.59 26.75 -21.13
N GLY A 162 49.38 26.59 -21.66
CA GLY A 162 48.12 26.87 -20.96
C GLY A 162 47.95 25.98 -19.74
N VAL A 163 48.22 24.68 -19.88
CA VAL A 163 48.23 23.72 -18.77
C VAL A 163 49.26 24.13 -17.71
N LEU A 164 50.52 24.34 -18.12
CA LEU A 164 51.62 24.67 -17.20
C LEU A 164 51.33 25.93 -16.38
N GLN A 165 50.88 27.01 -17.03
CA GLN A 165 50.56 28.25 -16.33
C GLN A 165 49.38 28.06 -15.37
N THR A 166 48.38 27.25 -15.74
CA THR A 166 47.21 27.00 -14.89
C THR A 166 47.60 26.19 -13.65
N PHE A 167 48.39 25.12 -13.78
CA PHE A 167 48.89 24.37 -12.64
C PHE A 167 49.81 25.20 -11.76
N ALA A 168 50.68 26.03 -12.34
CA ALA A 168 51.54 26.94 -11.57
C ALA A 168 50.70 27.91 -10.70
N MET A 169 49.65 28.50 -11.27
CA MET A 169 48.73 29.37 -10.53
C MET A 169 47.98 28.58 -9.44
N ALA A 170 47.42 27.42 -9.79
CA ALA A 170 46.66 26.59 -8.86
C ALA A 170 47.51 26.12 -7.67
N LEU A 171 48.72 25.64 -7.92
CA LEU A 171 49.62 25.16 -6.87
C LEU A 171 50.09 26.29 -5.96
N ARG A 172 50.44 27.45 -6.52
CA ARG A 172 50.80 28.64 -5.73
C ARG A 172 49.66 29.08 -4.82
N ASP A 173 48.43 29.04 -5.31
CA ASP A 173 47.25 29.45 -4.55
C ASP A 173 46.81 28.37 -3.52
N ALA A 174 47.12 27.10 -3.78
CA ALA A 174 46.79 25.94 -2.92
C ALA A 174 47.83 25.68 -1.82
N GLU A 175 49.12 25.98 -2.05
CA GLU A 175 50.24 25.73 -1.11
C GLU A 175 49.96 26.14 0.35
N PRO A 176 49.31 27.28 0.65
CA PRO A 176 49.12 27.71 2.04
C PRO A 176 48.08 26.90 2.83
N TRP A 177 47.22 26.11 2.17
CA TRP A 177 46.03 25.52 2.82
C TRP A 177 45.66 24.10 2.38
N ASP A 178 46.10 23.61 1.21
CA ASP A 178 45.76 22.26 0.74
C ASP A 178 46.66 21.22 1.41
N GLU A 179 46.07 20.41 2.29
CA GLU A 179 46.74 19.29 2.97
C GLU A 179 46.54 17.94 2.25
N SER A 180 45.94 17.94 1.06
CA SER A 180 45.72 16.71 0.31
C SER A 180 47.04 16.00 -0.04
N PRO A 181 47.14 14.68 0.16
CA PRO A 181 48.37 13.94 -0.11
C PRO A 181 48.66 13.75 -1.62
N LEU A 182 47.71 14.11 -2.48
CA LEU A 182 47.77 13.95 -3.93
C LEU A 182 47.16 15.18 -4.61
N ILE A 183 47.88 15.78 -5.56
CA ILE A 183 47.41 16.93 -6.34
C ILE A 183 46.34 16.44 -7.32
N GLY A 184 45.10 16.79 -7.03
CA GLY A 184 43.92 16.45 -7.79
C GLY A 184 43.09 17.70 -8.11
N PRO A 185 41.78 17.56 -8.37
CA PRO A 185 40.89 18.67 -8.70
C PRO A 185 40.80 19.75 -7.61
N GLN A 186 41.10 19.41 -6.35
CA GLN A 186 40.97 20.32 -5.22
C GLN A 186 41.92 21.53 -5.29
N VAL A 187 43.05 21.43 -6.01
CA VAL A 187 44.01 22.55 -6.14
C VAL A 187 43.44 23.75 -6.90
N PHE A 188 42.33 23.56 -7.62
CA PHE A 188 41.63 24.63 -8.31
C PHE A 188 40.57 25.31 -7.41
N LEU A 189 40.41 24.91 -6.15
CA LEU A 189 39.54 25.59 -5.20
C LEU A 189 40.20 26.86 -4.65
N SER A 190 39.38 27.83 -4.24
CA SER A 190 39.85 28.97 -3.42
C SER A 190 40.16 28.49 -2.01
N ALA A 191 41.00 29.21 -1.26
CA ALA A 191 41.20 28.96 0.17
C ALA A 191 39.87 28.88 0.96
N PRO A 192 39.78 28.11 2.06
CA PRO A 192 38.52 27.86 2.78
C PRO A 192 37.75 29.13 3.18
N ASP A 193 38.47 30.20 3.56
CA ASP A 193 37.90 31.47 4.01
C ASP A 193 37.59 32.45 2.86
N LYS A 194 37.97 32.11 1.62
CA LYS A 194 37.79 32.97 0.45
C LYS A 194 36.60 32.47 -0.38
N GLU A 195 35.57 33.31 -0.46
CA GLU A 195 34.43 33.05 -1.34
C GLU A 195 34.76 33.34 -2.81
N GLY A 196 34.11 32.58 -3.70
CA GLY A 196 34.27 32.71 -5.14
C GLY A 196 35.28 31.75 -5.76
N LEU A 197 35.49 31.90 -7.07
CA LEU A 197 36.38 31.05 -7.86
C LEU A 197 37.84 31.44 -7.66
N SER A 198 38.73 30.46 -7.67
CA SER A 198 40.18 30.71 -7.71
C SER A 198 40.56 31.34 -9.05
N GLU A 199 41.72 32.00 -9.11
CA GLU A 199 42.20 32.58 -10.37
C GLU A 199 42.45 31.50 -11.44
N SER A 200 42.92 30.33 -11.00
CA SER A 200 43.15 29.17 -11.88
C SER A 200 41.84 28.60 -12.42
N LEU A 201 40.81 28.44 -11.57
CA LEU A 201 39.48 27.96 -11.98
C LEU A 201 38.77 28.95 -12.91
N LEU A 202 38.85 30.25 -12.61
CA LEU A 202 38.29 31.30 -13.46
C LEU A 202 38.95 31.29 -14.85
N LYS A 203 40.27 31.08 -14.91
CA LYS A 203 41.00 31.00 -16.17
C LYS A 203 40.58 29.79 -17.00
N ILE A 204 40.46 28.60 -16.43
CA ILE A 204 40.01 27.41 -17.18
C ILE A 204 38.55 27.51 -17.59
N ALA A 205 37.69 28.10 -16.76
CA ALA A 205 36.30 28.34 -17.10
C ALA A 205 36.16 29.35 -18.25
N SER A 206 36.97 30.42 -18.24
CA SER A 206 37.01 31.41 -19.32
C SER A 206 37.57 30.81 -20.60
N ALA A 207 38.64 30.02 -20.53
CA ALA A 207 39.21 29.35 -21.70
C ALA A 207 38.22 28.34 -22.31
N ALA A 208 37.49 27.58 -21.49
CA ALA A 208 36.44 26.68 -21.96
C ALA A 208 35.29 27.45 -22.63
N ARG A 209 34.89 28.60 -22.06
CA ARG A 209 33.86 29.48 -22.66
C ARG A 209 34.30 30.03 -24.02
N ASP A 210 35.51 30.58 -24.07
CA ASP A 210 36.03 31.28 -25.25
C ASP A 210 36.39 30.29 -26.39
N SER A 211 36.56 29.01 -26.07
CA SER A 211 36.80 27.94 -27.05
C SER A 211 35.55 27.51 -27.82
N VAL A 212 34.35 27.92 -27.41
CA VAL A 212 33.10 27.62 -28.12
C VAL A 212 32.86 28.66 -29.22
N THR A 213 32.93 28.25 -30.47
CA THR A 213 32.64 29.09 -31.65
C THR A 213 31.13 29.09 -31.94
N GLY A 214 30.39 30.07 -31.39
CA GLY A 214 28.95 30.21 -31.63
C GLY A 214 28.33 31.47 -31.01
N THR A 215 27.08 31.77 -31.37
CA THR A 215 26.34 32.99 -30.98
C THR A 215 26.02 33.09 -29.48
N SER A 216 26.15 32.00 -28.73
CA SER A 216 25.89 31.97 -27.28
C SER A 216 26.99 31.21 -26.55
N GLN A 217 27.96 31.94 -26.02
CA GLN A 217 29.00 31.39 -25.16
C GLN A 217 28.41 30.96 -23.81
N PRO A 218 28.75 29.78 -23.30
CA PRO A 218 28.24 29.30 -22.01
C PRO A 218 28.86 30.07 -20.84
N PRO A 219 28.08 30.55 -19.85
CA PRO A 219 28.58 31.31 -18.72
C PRO A 219 29.20 30.40 -17.64
N TRP A 220 30.20 29.58 -17.99
CA TRP A 220 30.86 28.64 -17.07
C TRP A 220 31.30 29.25 -15.73
N PRO A 221 31.86 30.48 -15.68
CA PRO A 221 32.20 31.10 -14.39
C PRO A 221 30.98 31.31 -13.48
N GLU A 222 29.83 31.72 -14.02
CA GLU A 222 28.61 31.92 -13.22
C GLU A 222 27.98 30.59 -12.79
N ASN A 223 28.01 29.58 -13.66
CA ASN A 223 27.54 28.24 -13.32
C ASN A 223 28.35 27.67 -12.15
N LEU A 224 29.68 27.77 -12.20
CA LEU A 224 30.56 27.29 -11.11
C LEU A 224 30.42 28.10 -9.81
N ARG A 225 30.19 29.42 -9.89
CA ARG A 225 29.88 30.26 -8.73
C ARG A 225 28.61 29.82 -8.01
N THR A 226 27.68 29.22 -8.73
CA THR A 226 26.40 28.76 -8.20
C THR A 226 26.47 27.31 -7.71
N GLU A 227 27.24 26.45 -8.37
CA GLU A 227 27.39 25.02 -8.00
C GLU A 227 28.27 24.77 -6.79
N LEU A 228 29.40 25.50 -6.66
CA LEU A 228 30.34 25.26 -5.56
C LEU A 228 29.71 25.45 -4.15
N PRO A 229 28.91 26.51 -3.90
CA PRO A 229 28.19 26.63 -2.63
C PRO A 229 27.22 25.46 -2.38
N LYS A 230 26.53 24.96 -3.41
CA LYS A 230 25.61 23.81 -3.29
C LYS A 230 26.35 22.51 -2.99
N ALA A 231 27.49 22.28 -3.63
CA ALA A 231 28.37 21.16 -3.34
C ALA A 231 28.84 21.18 -1.86
N ARG A 232 29.19 22.37 -1.36
CA ARG A 232 29.57 22.58 0.04
C ARG A 232 28.41 22.35 1.01
N GLU A 233 27.22 22.86 0.71
CA GLU A 233 26.02 22.65 1.53
C GLU A 233 25.62 21.18 1.58
N ALA A 234 25.68 20.47 0.44
CA ALA A 234 25.40 19.04 0.35
C ALA A 234 26.37 18.21 1.22
N GLN A 235 27.66 18.56 1.21
CA GLN A 235 28.64 17.91 2.08
C GLN A 235 28.35 18.17 3.57
N LYS A 236 28.02 19.41 3.94
CA LYS A 236 27.69 19.76 5.34
C LYS A 236 26.42 19.05 5.84
N ALA A 237 25.42 18.89 4.99
CA ALA A 237 24.14 18.29 5.36
C ALA A 237 24.24 16.76 5.48
N ASP A 238 24.78 16.09 4.46
CA ASP A 238 24.66 14.63 4.30
C ASP A 238 25.99 13.86 4.42
N ALA A 239 27.13 14.57 4.47
CA ALA A 239 28.45 13.97 4.59
C ALA A 239 29.37 14.70 5.61
N PRO A 240 28.92 14.93 6.86
CA PRO A 240 29.66 15.71 7.86
C PRO A 240 30.97 15.03 8.33
N THR A 241 31.15 13.75 8.04
CA THR A 241 32.35 12.98 8.41
C THR A 241 33.50 13.17 7.43
N LEU A 242 33.27 13.78 6.28
CA LEU A 242 34.33 14.12 5.32
C LEU A 242 35.10 15.34 5.84
N THR A 243 36.41 15.17 6.00
CA THR A 243 37.31 16.18 6.57
C THR A 243 37.88 17.12 5.51
N GLY A 244 37.87 16.71 4.24
CA GLY A 244 38.32 17.51 3.10
C GLY A 244 37.21 18.30 2.42
N ARG A 245 37.48 18.72 1.18
CA ARG A 245 36.51 19.40 0.30
C ARG A 245 36.20 18.54 -0.93
N GLU A 246 35.91 17.26 -0.68
CA GLU A 246 35.77 16.24 -1.70
C GLU A 246 34.61 16.52 -2.66
N ILE A 247 33.47 17.00 -2.15
CA ILE A 247 32.29 17.26 -3.02
C ILE A 247 32.52 18.54 -3.86
N GLU A 248 33.23 19.54 -3.33
CA GLU A 248 33.63 20.70 -4.12
C GLU A 248 34.70 20.31 -5.18
N ALA A 249 35.64 19.43 -4.83
CA ALA A 249 36.58 18.85 -5.78
C ALA A 249 35.87 17.97 -6.83
N ALA A 250 34.78 17.28 -6.47
CA ALA A 250 33.91 16.55 -7.40
C ALA A 250 33.29 17.50 -8.41
N CYS A 251 32.77 18.66 -7.98
CA CYS A 251 32.23 19.69 -8.86
C CYS A 251 33.25 20.16 -9.89
N ILE A 252 34.50 20.39 -9.46
CA ILE A 252 35.59 20.77 -10.37
C ILE A 252 35.94 19.62 -11.31
N ALA A 253 36.05 18.39 -10.81
CA ALA A 253 36.31 17.21 -11.62
C ALA A 253 35.25 17.03 -12.70
N SER A 254 33.96 17.09 -12.35
CA SER A 254 32.85 17.01 -13.29
C SER A 254 32.96 18.11 -14.35
N PHE A 255 33.27 19.36 -13.97
CA PHE A 255 33.49 20.44 -14.94
C PHE A 255 34.66 20.14 -15.89
N ILE A 256 35.83 19.74 -15.37
CA ILE A 256 37.03 19.46 -16.17
C ILE A 256 36.78 18.31 -17.15
N PHE A 257 36.09 17.26 -16.71
CA PHE A 257 35.78 16.10 -17.54
C PHE A 257 34.65 16.37 -18.53
N SER A 258 33.81 17.39 -18.29
CA SER A 258 32.77 17.82 -19.24
C SER A 258 33.30 18.64 -20.42
N GLN A 259 34.61 18.94 -20.48
CA GLN A 259 35.22 19.70 -21.56
C GLN A 259 36.12 18.83 -22.45
N PRO A 260 36.05 18.91 -23.79
CA PRO A 260 35.11 19.71 -24.58
C PRO A 260 33.64 19.30 -24.39
N ILE A 261 32.71 20.22 -24.66
CA ILE A 261 31.26 20.01 -24.47
C ILE A 261 30.81 18.71 -25.15
N GLY A 262 30.15 17.84 -24.39
CA GLY A 262 29.68 16.52 -24.82
C GLY A 262 30.40 15.36 -24.14
N GLU A 263 31.55 15.62 -23.53
CA GLU A 263 32.27 14.65 -22.70
C GLU A 263 31.64 14.52 -21.30
N GLN A 264 31.95 13.45 -20.57
CA GLN A 264 31.41 13.19 -19.23
C GLN A 264 32.46 12.48 -18.36
N ALA A 265 32.32 12.60 -17.04
CA ALA A 265 33.04 11.75 -16.09
C ALA A 265 32.18 10.54 -15.73
N GLU A 266 32.77 9.36 -15.73
CA GLU A 266 32.13 8.17 -15.15
C GLU A 266 32.30 8.18 -13.62
N LEU A 267 31.38 7.53 -12.90
CA LEU A 267 31.37 7.50 -11.43
C LEU A 267 32.67 6.93 -10.85
N TYR A 268 33.22 5.89 -11.46
CA TYR A 268 34.48 5.28 -11.01
C TYR A 268 35.68 6.23 -11.23
N GLU A 269 35.65 7.11 -12.24
CA GLU A 269 36.69 8.12 -12.47
C GLU A 269 36.63 9.21 -11.41
N LEU A 270 35.41 9.69 -11.13
CA LEU A 270 35.18 10.72 -10.12
C LEU A 270 35.52 10.20 -8.72
N ARG A 271 35.11 8.97 -8.37
CA ARG A 271 35.53 8.32 -7.12
C ARG A 271 37.03 8.20 -7.01
N TRP A 272 37.69 7.75 -8.08
CA TRP A 272 39.14 7.56 -8.09
C TRP A 272 39.90 8.87 -7.85
N LEU A 273 39.47 9.97 -8.47
CA LEU A 273 40.05 11.30 -8.29
C LEU A 273 39.98 11.82 -6.85
N LEU A 274 38.92 11.47 -6.13
CA LEU A 274 38.65 11.93 -4.75
C LEU A 274 39.16 10.96 -3.69
N ALA A 275 39.60 9.77 -4.09
CA ALA A 275 39.82 8.68 -3.16
C ALA A 275 41.01 8.88 -2.20
N ALA A 276 41.95 9.76 -2.52
CA ALA A 276 43.14 10.00 -1.70
C ALA A 276 42.82 10.66 -0.34
N THR A 277 41.75 11.45 -0.27
CA THR A 277 41.31 12.15 0.95
C THR A 277 40.08 11.51 1.59
N CYS A 278 39.36 10.63 0.88
CA CYS A 278 38.14 10.01 1.37
C CYS A 278 38.40 8.85 2.36
N ASP A 279 38.15 9.08 3.65
CA ASP A 279 38.20 8.03 4.68
C ASP A 279 36.97 7.10 4.65
N MET A 280 35.79 7.64 4.31
CA MET A 280 34.51 6.93 4.37
C MET A 280 33.75 7.00 3.03
N PRO A 281 33.86 5.96 2.17
CA PRO A 281 33.21 5.96 0.85
C PRO A 281 31.68 6.12 0.90
N ALA A 282 31.03 5.62 1.96
CA ALA A 282 29.60 5.76 2.16
C ALA A 282 29.18 7.23 2.32
N ALA A 283 29.95 8.01 3.08
CA ALA A 283 29.70 9.44 3.27
C ALA A 283 29.94 10.22 1.97
N MET A 284 31.01 9.89 1.23
CA MET A 284 31.24 10.47 -0.11
C MET A 284 30.07 10.19 -1.06
N ASN A 285 29.57 8.96 -1.10
CA ASN A 285 28.42 8.61 -1.93
C ASN A 285 27.14 9.36 -1.52
N ALA A 286 26.88 9.52 -0.21
CA ALA A 286 25.76 10.31 0.28
C ALA A 286 25.88 11.79 -0.12
N GLY A 287 27.07 12.39 0.05
CA GLY A 287 27.35 13.76 -0.36
C GLY A 287 27.21 13.98 -1.87
N LEU A 288 27.69 13.04 -2.70
CA LEU A 288 27.50 13.07 -4.15
C LEU A 288 26.02 12.98 -4.52
N ALA A 289 25.28 12.04 -3.95
CA ALA A 289 23.85 11.89 -4.21
C ALA A 289 23.05 13.15 -3.80
N SER A 290 23.42 13.77 -2.69
CA SER A 290 22.83 15.03 -2.22
C SER A 290 23.15 16.20 -3.15
N TRP A 291 24.41 16.36 -3.55
CA TRP A 291 24.82 17.39 -4.50
C TRP A 291 24.12 17.23 -5.85
N TYR A 292 23.99 16.01 -6.37
CA TYR A 292 23.26 15.75 -7.62
C TYR A 292 21.80 16.22 -7.54
N LYS A 293 21.11 16.00 -6.42
CA LYS A 293 19.74 16.49 -6.20
C LYS A 293 19.66 18.02 -6.08
N ALA A 294 20.65 18.64 -5.44
CA ALA A 294 20.70 20.08 -5.19
C ALA A 294 21.22 20.90 -6.39
N SER A 295 21.96 20.27 -7.30
CA SER A 295 22.62 20.89 -8.44
C SER A 295 21.62 21.50 -9.43
N TRP A 296 22.02 22.62 -10.02
CA TRP A 296 21.31 23.38 -11.04
C TRP A 296 21.92 23.22 -12.43
N TYR A 297 23.15 22.74 -12.54
CA TYR A 297 23.86 22.63 -13.82
C TYR A 297 24.36 21.22 -14.15
N LEU A 298 24.21 20.24 -13.26
CA LEU A 298 24.43 18.84 -13.63
C LEU A 298 23.31 18.35 -14.55
N GLU A 299 23.70 17.70 -15.65
CA GLU A 299 22.78 17.00 -16.54
C GLU A 299 22.15 15.80 -15.83
N GLU A 300 20.88 15.54 -16.16
CA GLU A 300 20.14 14.45 -15.55
C GLU A 300 20.64 13.09 -16.07
N CYS A 301 20.88 12.18 -15.14
CA CYS A 301 21.34 10.82 -15.37
C CYS A 301 20.28 9.81 -14.91
N ASP A 302 19.66 9.10 -15.86
CA ASP A 302 18.68 8.05 -15.57
C ASP A 302 19.30 6.78 -14.97
N ALA A 303 20.61 6.57 -15.16
CA ALA A 303 21.31 5.38 -14.69
C ALA A 303 22.01 5.66 -13.34
N THR A 304 21.44 5.18 -12.24
CA THR A 304 22.06 5.22 -10.91
C THR A 304 22.72 3.89 -10.55
N GLU A 305 23.76 3.92 -9.72
CA GLU A 305 24.35 2.71 -9.15
C GLU A 305 23.39 2.09 -8.11
N ALA A 306 23.21 0.76 -8.19
CA ALA A 306 22.34 0.04 -7.27
C ALA A 306 22.92 0.04 -5.85
N GLY A 307 22.09 0.38 -4.87
CA GLY A 307 22.48 0.46 -3.45
C GLY A 307 22.88 1.86 -2.98
N THR A 308 23.69 2.59 -3.75
CA THR A 308 24.15 3.94 -3.37
C THR A 308 23.25 5.06 -3.90
N GLY A 309 22.54 4.82 -5.02
CA GLY A 309 21.67 5.83 -5.65
C GLY A 309 22.43 6.98 -6.34
N VAL A 310 23.74 6.83 -6.51
CA VAL A 310 24.61 7.85 -7.12
C VAL A 310 24.55 7.75 -8.65
N PRO A 311 24.51 8.87 -9.40
CA PRO A 311 24.59 8.87 -10.86
C PRO A 311 25.83 8.16 -11.41
N ARG A 312 25.66 7.36 -12.47
CA ARG A 312 26.78 6.67 -13.13
C ARG A 312 27.65 7.60 -13.96
N TYR A 313 27.10 8.66 -14.52
CA TYR A 313 27.87 9.68 -15.24
C TYR A 313 27.59 11.08 -14.68
N TRP A 314 28.57 11.95 -14.84
CA TRP A 314 28.59 13.31 -14.32
C TRP A 314 29.00 14.26 -15.43
N ARG A 315 28.04 15.06 -15.90
CA ARG A 315 28.29 16.11 -16.88
C ARG A 315 27.72 17.43 -16.37
N LEU A 316 28.57 18.46 -16.34
CA LEU A 316 28.16 19.82 -16.05
C LEU A 316 27.74 20.49 -17.37
N GLY A 317 26.45 20.74 -17.51
CA GLY A 317 25.83 21.33 -18.69
C GLY A 317 25.93 22.87 -18.72
N PRO A 318 25.90 23.49 -19.90
CA PRO A 318 25.97 24.95 -20.03
C PRO A 318 24.65 25.64 -19.65
N LYS A 319 23.53 24.91 -19.65
CA LYS A 319 22.18 25.42 -19.36
C LYS A 319 21.69 24.95 -17.99
N PRO A 320 20.86 25.74 -17.30
CA PRO A 320 20.07 25.32 -16.15
C PRO A 320 19.34 23.99 -16.37
N ASN A 321 19.40 23.10 -15.40
CA ASN A 321 18.64 21.86 -15.37
C ASN A 321 17.19 22.09 -14.87
N LEU A 322 16.39 21.03 -14.91
CA LEU A 322 14.99 21.08 -14.48
C LEU A 322 14.84 21.46 -13.00
N ASN A 323 15.82 21.18 -12.14
CA ASN A 323 15.76 21.49 -10.71
C ASN A 323 15.84 23.00 -10.46
N GLN A 324 16.65 23.75 -11.20
CA GLN A 324 16.67 25.21 -11.09
C GLN A 324 15.35 25.84 -11.55
N ILE A 325 14.83 25.33 -12.67
CA ILE A 325 13.53 25.79 -13.19
C ILE A 325 12.46 25.51 -12.13
N HIS A 326 12.42 24.30 -11.58
CA HIS A 326 11.51 23.90 -10.52
C HIS A 326 11.61 24.76 -9.26
N ASP A 327 12.82 25.03 -8.74
CA ASP A 327 12.98 25.88 -7.55
C ASP A 327 12.42 27.29 -7.78
N SER A 328 12.61 27.85 -8.98
CA SER A 328 12.07 29.17 -9.32
C SER A 328 10.53 29.21 -9.30
N TYR A 329 9.87 28.17 -9.82
CA TYR A 329 8.41 28.04 -9.78
C TYR A 329 7.93 27.68 -8.36
N LYS A 330 8.65 26.83 -7.61
CA LYS A 330 8.31 26.45 -6.24
C LYS A 330 8.21 27.67 -5.33
N ARG A 331 9.15 28.61 -5.42
CA ARG A 331 9.13 29.86 -4.62
C ARG A 331 7.89 30.72 -4.91
N LEU A 332 7.40 30.72 -6.15
CA LEU A 332 6.16 31.42 -6.52
C LEU A 332 4.93 30.64 -6.02
N ALA A 333 4.95 29.32 -6.20
CA ALA A 333 3.87 28.42 -5.86
C ALA A 333 3.61 28.35 -4.34
N LEU A 334 4.64 28.46 -3.50
CA LEU A 334 4.51 28.50 -2.03
C LEU A 334 3.53 29.58 -1.54
N LYS A 335 3.41 30.72 -2.24
CA LYS A 335 2.46 31.79 -1.86
C LYS A 335 0.99 31.38 -2.01
N ASN A 336 0.70 30.45 -2.92
CA ASN A 336 -0.66 29.99 -3.23
C ASN A 336 -0.95 28.58 -2.67
N ALA A 337 0.03 27.92 -2.05
CA ALA A 337 -0.07 26.54 -1.60
C ALA A 337 -1.16 26.31 -0.55
N LYS A 338 -1.30 27.26 0.37
CA LYS A 338 -2.33 27.19 1.43
C LYS A 338 -3.75 27.13 0.87
N GLY A 339 -4.06 27.91 -0.16
CA GLY A 339 -5.39 27.90 -0.79
C GLY A 339 -5.72 26.59 -1.52
N LYS A 340 -4.70 25.88 -2.01
CA LYS A 340 -4.89 24.57 -2.68
C LYS A 340 -4.91 23.39 -1.72
N PHE A 341 -4.46 23.56 -0.48
CA PHE A 341 -4.52 22.50 0.54
C PHE A 341 -5.97 22.03 0.76
N ASP A 342 -6.89 22.97 0.95
CA ASP A 342 -8.31 22.68 1.17
C ASP A 342 -8.96 22.06 -0.08
N GLU A 343 -8.59 22.52 -1.28
CA GLU A 343 -9.06 21.95 -2.54
C GLU A 343 -8.60 20.48 -2.71
N LEU A 344 -7.32 20.20 -2.41
CA LEU A 344 -6.74 18.86 -2.49
C LEU A 344 -7.33 17.91 -1.46
N ALA A 345 -7.55 18.38 -0.22
CA ALA A 345 -8.24 17.62 0.80
C ALA A 345 -9.65 17.25 0.35
N ARG A 346 -10.40 18.18 -0.26
CA ARG A 346 -11.79 17.97 -0.71
C ARG A 346 -11.93 17.05 -1.91
N THR A 347 -11.06 17.19 -2.91
CA THR A 347 -11.23 16.58 -4.25
C THR A 347 -10.33 15.38 -4.52
N LYS A 348 -9.10 15.37 -3.97
CA LYS A 348 -8.03 14.44 -4.37
C LYS A 348 -7.46 13.58 -3.25
N CYS A 349 -8.08 13.54 -2.06
CA CYS A 349 -7.65 12.69 -0.95
C CYS A 349 -8.71 11.62 -0.59
N PRO A 350 -8.84 10.52 -1.37
CA PRO A 350 -9.76 9.43 -1.05
C PRO A 350 -9.64 8.87 0.39
N PRO A 351 -8.43 8.69 0.98
CA PRO A 351 -8.30 8.08 2.31
C PRO A 351 -8.98 8.85 3.46
N LEU A 352 -9.22 10.16 3.30
CA LEU A 352 -9.91 10.96 4.32
C LEU A 352 -11.42 10.66 4.36
N PHE A 353 -11.98 10.15 3.27
CA PHE A 353 -13.42 9.92 3.12
C PHE A 353 -13.78 8.49 2.70
N ALA A 354 -12.81 7.58 2.75
CA ALA A 354 -13.01 6.15 2.48
C ALA A 354 -13.66 5.44 3.67
N ASP A 355 -14.40 4.37 3.38
CA ASP A 355 -15.04 3.47 4.36
C ASP A 355 -16.10 4.13 5.26
N LEU A 356 -16.78 5.16 4.76
CA LEU A 356 -17.79 5.94 5.49
C LEU A 356 -19.24 5.56 5.17
N GLU A 357 -19.53 4.34 4.69
CA GLU A 357 -20.89 3.96 4.23
C GLU A 357 -22.01 4.19 5.26
N GLN A 358 -21.69 4.14 6.56
CA GLN A 358 -22.65 4.30 7.66
C GLN A 358 -22.52 5.65 8.39
N ILE A 359 -21.53 6.46 8.02
CA ILE A 359 -21.12 7.69 8.70
C ILE A 359 -21.35 8.84 7.72
N LYS A 360 -21.87 9.98 8.18
CA LYS A 360 -22.04 11.14 7.30
C LYS A 360 -20.78 12.03 7.36
N PRO A 361 -19.90 12.03 6.32
CA PRO A 361 -18.76 12.95 6.27
C PRO A 361 -19.21 14.37 5.94
N HIS A 362 -18.66 15.33 6.69
CA HIS A 362 -18.72 16.74 6.35
C HIS A 362 -17.35 17.19 5.86
N LYS A 363 -17.29 17.56 4.57
CA LYS A 363 -16.05 17.94 3.88
C LYS A 363 -15.82 19.44 4.03
N LEU A 364 -14.92 19.84 4.92
CA LEU A 364 -14.49 21.23 5.11
C LEU A 364 -15.67 22.20 5.31
N PRO A 365 -16.55 21.98 6.30
CA PRO A 365 -17.60 22.95 6.60
C PRO A 365 -16.98 24.26 7.11
N LEU A 366 -17.59 25.38 6.75
CA LEU A 366 -17.12 26.72 7.13
C LEU A 366 -17.75 27.17 8.45
N SER A 367 -18.93 26.64 8.77
CA SER A 367 -19.68 26.99 9.98
C SER A 367 -20.25 25.75 10.68
N PRO A 368 -20.40 25.75 12.02
CA PRO A 368 -21.15 24.73 12.76
C PRO A 368 -22.58 24.50 12.23
N ALA A 369 -23.18 25.51 11.58
CA ALA A 369 -24.50 25.42 10.94
C ALA A 369 -24.55 24.45 9.76
N ASP A 370 -23.41 24.16 9.13
CA ASP A 370 -23.32 23.20 8.01
C ASP A 370 -23.43 21.74 8.50
N VAL A 371 -23.39 21.52 9.82
CA VAL A 371 -23.45 20.20 10.46
C VAL A 371 -24.82 19.97 11.10
N GLU A 372 -25.69 19.24 10.40
CA GLU A 372 -27.01 18.82 10.91
C GLU A 372 -26.96 18.03 12.23
N ASP A 373 -28.06 18.03 12.99
CA ASP A 373 -28.21 17.39 14.32
C ASP A 373 -29.31 16.31 14.34
N ASP A 374 -29.23 15.33 13.43
CA ASP A 374 -30.25 14.29 13.20
C ASP A 374 -30.02 12.97 13.96
N GLY A 375 -29.00 12.90 14.82
CA GLY A 375 -28.65 11.70 15.58
C GLY A 375 -27.76 10.69 14.83
N GLN A 376 -27.39 10.93 13.57
CA GLN A 376 -26.46 10.06 12.83
C GLN A 376 -24.99 10.43 13.09
N PHE A 377 -24.12 9.44 13.26
CA PHE A 377 -22.68 9.66 13.49
C PHE A 377 -22.02 10.41 12.33
N ARG A 378 -21.24 11.44 12.67
CA ARG A 378 -20.67 12.40 11.73
C ARG A 378 -19.19 12.60 11.99
N ILE A 379 -18.42 12.60 10.91
CA ILE A 379 -17.02 13.02 10.93
C ILE A 379 -16.92 14.35 10.20
N VAL A 380 -16.40 15.35 10.89
CA VAL A 380 -16.17 16.69 10.37
C VAL A 380 -14.68 16.85 10.12
N VAL A 381 -14.28 16.97 8.86
CA VAL A 381 -12.89 17.26 8.49
C VAL A 381 -12.79 18.77 8.24
N LEU A 382 -12.01 19.49 9.04
CA LEU A 382 -11.86 20.95 8.96
C LEU A 382 -10.64 21.37 8.13
N GLY A 383 -10.68 22.56 7.53
CA GLY A 383 -9.62 23.07 6.66
C GLY A 383 -8.43 23.70 7.38
N ALA A 384 -7.50 24.25 6.58
CA ALA A 384 -6.25 24.85 7.05
C ALA A 384 -6.46 26.02 8.03
N GLU A 385 -7.61 26.69 8.02
CA GLU A 385 -7.95 27.77 8.95
C GLU A 385 -8.15 27.30 10.40
N PHE A 386 -8.42 26.02 10.60
CA PHE A 386 -8.65 25.40 11.90
C PHE A 386 -7.45 24.57 12.37
N ALA A 387 -6.26 24.82 11.81
CA ALA A 387 -5.04 24.07 12.16
C ALA A 387 -4.68 24.26 13.64
N GLY A 388 -4.57 23.16 14.37
CA GLY A 388 -4.29 23.14 15.80
C GLY A 388 -2.81 22.90 16.12
N ILE A 389 -2.40 23.29 17.33
CA ILE A 389 -1.12 22.88 17.90
C ILE A 389 -1.34 21.57 18.67
N THR A 390 -0.48 20.61 18.42
CA THR A 390 -0.53 19.28 19.05
C THR A 390 -0.33 19.40 20.56
N GLY A 391 -1.33 18.99 21.36
CA GLY A 391 -1.24 18.95 22.83
C GLY A 391 -1.82 20.18 23.54
N ASP A 392 -2.17 21.23 22.81
CA ASP A 392 -2.87 22.40 23.36
C ASP A 392 -4.39 22.20 23.38
N THR A 393 -5.09 23.08 24.11
CA THR A 393 -6.55 23.12 24.09
C THR A 393 -7.07 23.40 22.68
N PRO A 394 -8.14 22.72 22.24
CA PRO A 394 -8.70 22.92 20.91
C PRO A 394 -9.13 24.38 20.69
N LEU A 395 -8.92 24.89 19.48
CA LEU A 395 -9.42 26.20 19.05
C LEU A 395 -10.93 26.30 19.34
N SER A 396 -11.38 27.41 19.94
CA SER A 396 -12.80 27.62 20.27
C SER A 396 -13.69 27.37 19.05
N LYS A 397 -13.31 27.91 17.89
CA LYS A 397 -14.06 27.74 16.63
C LYS A 397 -14.18 26.28 16.19
N ALA A 398 -13.20 25.43 16.49
CA ALA A 398 -13.25 24.00 16.17
C ALA A 398 -14.09 23.22 17.20
N ALA A 399 -14.05 23.63 18.47
CA ALA A 399 -14.89 23.08 19.54
C ALA A 399 -16.38 23.42 19.35
N ASP A 400 -16.68 24.58 18.74
CA ASP A 400 -18.04 25.04 18.48
C ASP A 400 -18.83 24.08 17.55
N PHE A 401 -18.16 23.33 16.67
CA PHE A 401 -18.79 22.29 15.85
C PHE A 401 -19.43 21.16 16.68
N ILE A 402 -18.89 20.88 17.87
CA ILE A 402 -19.43 19.88 18.80
C ILE A 402 -20.52 20.49 19.67
N ARG A 403 -20.34 21.74 20.12
CA ARG A 403 -21.25 22.38 21.08
C ARG A 403 -22.50 22.99 20.46
N THR A 404 -22.43 23.48 19.23
CA THR A 404 -23.47 24.32 18.62
C THR A 404 -23.95 23.72 17.29
N SER A 405 -25.24 23.91 16.99
CA SER A 405 -25.88 23.42 15.76
C SER A 405 -26.21 24.51 14.75
N ALA A 406 -26.36 25.77 15.17
CA ALA A 406 -26.68 26.89 14.27
C ALA A 406 -26.13 28.25 14.76
N SER A 407 -26.23 28.53 16.06
CA SER A 407 -25.79 29.78 16.70
C SER A 407 -25.16 29.45 18.06
N PRO A 408 -24.29 30.31 18.63
CA PRO A 408 -23.78 30.17 20.00
C PRO A 408 -24.87 29.90 21.06
N ASP A 409 -26.09 30.38 20.83
CA ASP A 409 -27.23 30.24 21.74
C ASP A 409 -28.02 28.93 21.56
N HIS A 410 -27.69 28.10 20.56
CA HIS A 410 -28.39 26.84 20.28
C HIS A 410 -27.45 25.65 20.50
N PRO A 411 -27.44 25.06 21.72
CA PRO A 411 -26.62 23.89 22.00
C PRO A 411 -27.08 22.69 21.18
N ARG A 412 -26.13 21.95 20.64
CA ARG A 412 -26.37 20.71 19.90
C ARG A 412 -26.97 19.66 20.85
N THR A 413 -28.02 18.99 20.42
CA THR A 413 -28.70 17.94 21.20
C THR A 413 -27.85 16.68 21.22
N TYR A 414 -27.31 16.27 20.08
CA TYR A 414 -26.46 15.08 19.98
C TYR A 414 -24.99 15.47 19.88
N GLN A 415 -24.36 15.81 21.02
CA GLN A 415 -22.95 16.22 21.03
C GLN A 415 -21.99 15.02 20.88
N ASN A 416 -22.40 13.83 21.32
CA ASN A 416 -21.54 12.65 21.34
C ASN A 416 -21.47 11.92 19.98
N ILE A 417 -22.17 12.40 18.94
CA ILE A 417 -22.12 11.83 17.58
C ILE A 417 -21.15 12.56 16.64
N VAL A 418 -20.59 13.68 17.06
CA VAL A 418 -19.72 14.53 16.24
C VAL A 418 -18.26 14.27 16.61
N LEU A 419 -17.48 13.89 15.59
CA LEU A 419 -16.04 13.76 15.69
C LEU A 419 -15.39 14.75 14.74
N VAL A 420 -14.54 15.64 15.24
CA VAL A 420 -13.91 16.70 14.45
C VAL A 420 -12.44 16.35 14.23
N VAL A 421 -11.96 16.44 13.00
CA VAL A 421 -10.57 16.19 12.63
C VAL A 421 -9.98 17.46 12.01
N THR A 422 -8.84 17.89 12.53
CA THR A 422 -8.16 19.12 12.13
C THR A 422 -6.71 18.84 11.74
N PRO A 423 -6.13 19.60 10.81
CA PRO A 423 -4.71 19.50 10.52
C PRO A 423 -3.85 20.06 11.67
N SER A 424 -2.61 19.59 11.80
CA SER A 424 -1.60 20.20 12.67
C SER A 424 -0.87 21.33 11.95
N VAL A 425 -0.42 22.35 12.69
CA VAL A 425 0.36 23.47 12.10
C VAL A 425 1.65 22.98 11.43
N THR A 426 2.34 22.01 12.05
CA THR A 426 3.55 21.41 11.48
C THR A 426 3.25 20.57 10.24
N GLY A 427 2.17 19.78 10.30
CA GLY A 427 1.73 18.97 9.17
C GLY A 427 1.28 19.84 7.99
N LEU A 428 0.61 20.96 8.26
CA LEU A 428 0.22 21.94 7.24
C LEU A 428 1.44 22.53 6.54
N HIS A 429 2.49 22.94 7.27
CA HIS A 429 3.69 23.51 6.67
C HIS A 429 4.43 22.51 5.77
N THR A 430 4.51 21.24 6.17
CA THR A 430 5.08 20.16 5.34
C THR A 430 4.21 19.90 4.11
N ALA A 431 2.89 19.87 4.26
CA ALA A 431 1.97 19.72 3.13
C ALA A 431 2.08 20.89 2.16
N GLU A 432 2.17 22.14 2.64
CA GLU A 432 2.35 23.34 1.81
C GLU A 432 3.62 23.25 0.95
N HIS A 433 4.73 22.76 1.50
CA HIS A 433 5.97 22.56 0.74
C HIS A 433 5.81 21.53 -0.38
N ASN A 434 5.20 20.37 -0.07
CA ASN A 434 4.99 19.31 -1.06
C ASN A 434 3.94 19.68 -2.11
N ILE A 435 2.90 20.44 -1.73
CA ILE A 435 1.92 20.99 -2.68
C ILE A 435 2.61 22.01 -3.59
N ALA A 436 3.47 22.88 -3.06
CA ALA A 436 4.25 23.80 -3.87
C ALA A 436 5.19 23.08 -4.85
N ASP A 437 5.79 21.96 -4.43
CA ASP A 437 6.61 21.12 -5.30
C ASP A 437 5.81 20.55 -6.48
N TRP A 438 4.62 20.01 -6.21
CA TRP A 438 3.72 19.53 -7.25
C TRP A 438 3.23 20.65 -8.18
N MET A 439 2.81 21.78 -7.61
CA MET A 439 2.35 22.94 -8.39
C MET A 439 3.43 23.47 -9.31
N ALA A 440 4.69 23.51 -8.86
CA ALA A 440 5.80 23.96 -9.68
C ALA A 440 5.98 23.09 -10.93
N TRP A 441 5.87 21.75 -10.82
CA TRP A 441 5.90 20.86 -11.99
C TRP A 441 4.71 21.08 -12.92
N GLY A 442 3.51 21.30 -12.36
CA GLY A 442 2.30 21.62 -13.14
C GLY A 442 2.41 22.94 -13.91
N GLU A 443 2.98 23.97 -13.28
CA GLU A 443 3.23 25.27 -13.92
C GLU A 443 4.30 25.17 -15.01
N ILE A 444 5.37 24.42 -14.77
CA ILE A 444 6.39 24.13 -15.80
C ILE A 444 5.74 23.51 -17.02
N LYS A 445 4.94 22.46 -16.84
CA LYS A 445 4.24 21.76 -17.93
C LYS A 445 3.31 22.66 -18.74
N ASN A 446 2.69 23.65 -18.10
CA ASN A 446 1.81 24.61 -18.76
C ASN A 446 2.55 25.82 -19.36
N SER A 447 3.83 26.00 -19.05
CA SER A 447 4.64 27.13 -19.52
C SER A 447 5.12 26.96 -20.96
N SER A 448 5.46 28.07 -21.63
CA SER A 448 6.09 28.05 -22.96
C SER A 448 7.42 27.30 -22.97
N ARG A 449 8.14 27.30 -21.83
CA ARG A 449 9.41 26.60 -21.66
C ARG A 449 9.27 25.08 -21.83
N PHE A 450 8.12 24.49 -21.49
CA PHE A 450 7.90 23.06 -21.71
C PHE A 450 8.00 22.66 -23.19
N LYS A 451 7.59 23.56 -24.10
CA LYS A 451 7.68 23.34 -25.54
C LYS A 451 9.11 23.47 -26.07
N GLU A 452 9.99 24.12 -25.32
CA GLU A 452 11.42 24.30 -25.65
C GLU A 452 12.29 23.16 -25.09
N LEU A 453 11.76 22.34 -24.18
CA LEU A 453 12.44 21.17 -23.62
C LEU A 453 12.45 19.99 -24.62
N ASP A 454 13.46 19.14 -24.52
CA ASP A 454 13.55 17.92 -25.31
C ASP A 454 12.51 16.87 -24.89
N THR A 455 12.28 15.85 -25.74
CA THR A 455 11.26 14.83 -25.49
C THR A 455 11.48 14.08 -24.17
N ASN A 456 12.74 13.81 -23.81
CA ASN A 456 13.10 13.11 -22.58
C ASN A 456 12.79 13.97 -21.35
N GLN A 457 13.18 15.24 -21.32
CA GLN A 457 12.86 16.16 -20.21
C GLN A 457 11.35 16.36 -20.07
N GLN A 458 10.60 16.38 -21.17
CA GLN A 458 9.14 16.44 -21.12
C GLN A 458 8.51 15.22 -20.44
N GLU A 459 9.03 14.01 -20.69
CA GLU A 459 8.59 12.80 -20.00
C GLU A 459 8.96 12.82 -18.51
N ILE A 460 10.16 13.30 -18.17
CA ILE A 460 10.63 13.43 -16.79
C ILE A 460 9.73 14.40 -16.01
N VAL A 461 9.37 15.55 -16.58
CA VAL A 461 8.43 16.50 -15.96
C VAL A 461 7.07 15.83 -15.70
N LYS A 462 6.54 15.07 -16.66
CA LYS A 462 5.27 14.34 -16.48
C LYS A 462 5.37 13.25 -15.40
N ARG A 463 6.52 12.57 -15.30
CA ARG A 463 6.80 11.56 -14.27
C ARG A 463 6.86 12.20 -12.89
N ARG A 464 7.68 13.24 -12.72
CA ARG A 464 7.83 13.97 -11.44
C ARG A 464 6.54 14.66 -11.01
N GLU A 465 5.73 15.18 -11.92
CA GLU A 465 4.40 15.72 -11.60
C GLU A 465 3.50 14.65 -10.95
N LYS A 466 3.53 13.41 -11.45
CA LYS A 466 2.74 12.31 -10.87
C LYS A 466 3.27 11.86 -9.52
N GLU A 467 4.60 11.73 -9.39
CA GLU A 467 5.26 11.33 -8.14
C GLU A 467 5.01 12.37 -7.03
N THR A 468 5.28 13.65 -7.32
CA THR A 468 5.04 14.74 -6.37
C THR A 468 3.55 14.94 -6.04
N LEU A 469 2.62 14.60 -6.94
CA LEU A 469 1.19 14.59 -6.61
C LEU A 469 0.87 13.52 -5.56
N GLN A 470 1.44 12.32 -5.66
CA GLN A 470 1.25 11.25 -4.66
C GLN A 470 1.88 11.62 -3.31
N GLU A 471 3.06 12.25 -3.32
CA GLU A 471 3.72 12.77 -2.13
C GLU A 471 2.91 13.90 -1.47
N ALA A 472 2.36 14.82 -2.27
CA ALA A 472 1.48 15.89 -1.78
C ALA A 472 0.20 15.32 -1.17
N GLN A 473 -0.44 14.33 -1.81
CA GLN A 473 -1.62 13.64 -1.25
C GLN A 473 -1.30 12.96 0.09
N THR A 474 -0.14 12.32 0.18
CA THR A 474 0.32 11.65 1.40
C THR A 474 0.62 12.67 2.50
N ALA A 475 1.23 13.81 2.16
CA ALA A 475 1.52 14.88 3.11
C ALA A 475 0.23 15.57 3.60
N VAL A 476 -0.75 15.82 2.72
CA VAL A 476 -2.06 16.34 3.11
C VAL A 476 -2.77 15.37 4.06
N LYS A 477 -2.76 14.06 3.74
CA LYS A 477 -3.30 13.02 4.64
C LYS A 477 -2.60 13.06 6.00
N ASN A 478 -1.27 13.07 6.02
CA ASN A 478 -0.48 13.08 7.24
C ASN A 478 -0.57 14.41 8.00
N ALA A 479 -1.05 15.50 7.38
CA ALA A 479 -1.30 16.75 8.09
C ALA A 479 -2.49 16.63 9.06
N TYR A 480 -3.46 15.77 8.79
CA TYR A 480 -4.62 15.50 9.65
C TYR A 480 -4.24 14.61 10.84
N GLU A 481 -3.56 15.20 11.82
CA GLU A 481 -3.06 14.48 13.00
C GLU A 481 -3.89 14.73 14.26
N ILE A 482 -4.84 15.66 14.26
CA ILE A 482 -5.54 16.08 15.47
C ILE A 482 -7.02 15.70 15.39
N VAL A 483 -7.49 14.96 16.39
CA VAL A 483 -8.91 14.64 16.58
C VAL A 483 -9.44 15.36 17.82
N ILE A 484 -10.57 16.02 17.67
CA ILE A 484 -11.29 16.73 18.71
C ILE A 484 -12.60 15.98 18.98
N PHE A 485 -12.82 15.62 20.24
CA PHE A 485 -13.95 14.79 20.65
C PHE A 485 -14.45 15.14 22.05
N LEU A 486 -15.70 14.74 22.33
CA LEU A 486 -16.31 14.86 23.66
C LEU A 486 -15.85 13.70 24.57
N HIS A 487 -15.20 14.02 25.69
CA HIS A 487 -14.79 13.06 26.72
C HIS A 487 -15.98 12.59 27.57
N SER A 488 -15.82 11.52 28.38
CA SER A 488 -16.88 11.01 29.26
C SER A 488 -17.45 12.05 30.22
N ASP A 489 -16.61 13.01 30.60
CA ASP A 489 -16.92 14.03 31.61
C ASP A 489 -17.57 15.28 30.99
N GLY A 490 -17.83 15.27 29.67
CA GLY A 490 -18.40 16.39 28.93
C GLY A 490 -17.39 17.47 28.50
N THR A 491 -16.09 17.29 28.82
CA THR A 491 -15.03 18.18 28.33
C THR A 491 -14.64 17.85 26.88
N ILE A 492 -14.23 18.85 26.11
CA ILE A 492 -13.74 18.66 24.74
C ILE A 492 -12.22 18.54 24.79
N LEU A 493 -11.68 17.45 24.27
CA LEU A 493 -10.25 17.17 24.24
C LEU A 493 -9.76 17.08 22.79
N ALA A 494 -8.55 17.58 22.56
CA ALA A 494 -7.80 17.37 21.32
C ALA A 494 -6.74 16.29 21.57
N ARG A 495 -6.58 15.36 20.62
CA ARG A 495 -5.61 14.27 20.70
C ARG A 495 -4.86 14.13 19.39
N LYS A 496 -3.56 13.83 19.49
CA LYS A 496 -2.75 13.45 18.35
C LYS A 496 -3.00 11.99 17.97
N PHE A 497 -3.18 11.70 16.69
CA PHE A 497 -3.22 10.37 16.12
C PHE A 497 -2.53 10.39 14.74
N THR A 498 -2.28 9.21 14.17
CA THR A 498 -1.59 9.07 12.87
C THR A 498 -2.41 8.18 11.94
N ILE A 499 -2.74 8.67 10.74
CA ILE A 499 -3.57 7.92 9.78
C ILE A 499 -2.77 6.76 9.12
N GLY A 500 -1.45 6.88 9.03
CA GLY A 500 -0.57 5.82 8.48
C GLY A 500 -0.98 5.39 7.07
N ALA A 501 -1.00 4.09 6.80
CA ALA A 501 -1.42 3.53 5.50
C ALA A 501 -2.95 3.36 5.36
N GLN A 502 -3.71 3.51 6.43
CA GLN A 502 -5.14 3.17 6.49
C GLN A 502 -6.04 4.36 6.14
N SER A 503 -7.37 4.16 6.12
CA SER A 503 -8.35 5.25 6.02
C SER A 503 -8.48 6.00 7.35
N LEU A 504 -8.96 7.25 7.30
CA LEU A 504 -9.13 8.10 8.49
C LEU A 504 -9.94 7.39 9.59
N ILE A 505 -11.06 6.77 9.23
CA ILE A 505 -11.93 6.07 10.19
C ILE A 505 -11.28 4.82 10.78
N ALA A 506 -10.51 4.07 9.98
CA ALA A 506 -9.80 2.89 10.47
C ALA A 506 -8.76 3.24 11.54
N SER A 507 -8.02 4.32 11.34
CA SER A 507 -7.06 4.82 12.35
C SER A 507 -7.77 5.33 13.60
N LEU A 508 -8.89 6.03 13.45
CA LEU A 508 -9.68 6.51 14.59
C LEU A 508 -10.28 5.36 15.41
N LEU A 509 -10.69 4.26 14.76
CA LEU A 509 -11.20 3.07 15.45
C LEU A 509 -10.17 2.40 16.38
N MET A 510 -8.88 2.54 16.10
CA MET A 510 -7.80 2.02 16.94
C MET A 510 -7.59 2.85 18.22
N GLU A 511 -8.07 4.09 18.23
CA GLU A 511 -7.96 4.99 19.36
C GLU A 511 -9.02 4.66 20.42
N LYS A 512 -8.65 3.78 21.37
CA LYS A 512 -9.44 3.44 22.59
C LYS A 512 -10.11 4.64 23.31
N PRO A 513 -9.48 5.82 23.47
CA PRO A 513 -10.09 6.93 24.22
C PRO A 513 -11.26 7.60 23.48
N LEU A 514 -11.38 7.40 22.17
CA LEU A 514 -12.51 7.92 21.40
C LEU A 514 -13.81 7.14 21.72
N ARG A 515 -13.68 5.92 22.30
CA ARG A 515 -14.80 5.03 22.66
C ARG A 515 -15.76 4.81 21.49
N LEU A 516 -15.20 4.62 20.28
CA LEU A 516 -15.96 4.36 19.06
C LEU A 516 -16.39 2.90 19.02
N PHE A 517 -17.68 2.66 18.80
CA PHE A 517 -18.24 1.31 18.72
C PHE A 517 -18.78 1.01 17.32
N ARG A 518 -18.17 0.02 16.66
CA ARG A 518 -18.56 -0.53 15.35
C ARG A 518 -19.12 -1.96 15.46
N GLU A 519 -18.76 -2.67 16.52
CA GLU A 519 -19.03 -4.11 16.71
C GLU A 519 -20.39 -4.36 17.39
N LYS A 520 -20.79 -5.64 17.43
CA LYS A 520 -21.99 -6.08 18.14
C LYS A 520 -21.84 -5.77 19.63
N MET A 521 -22.91 -5.28 20.24
CA MET A 521 -22.97 -5.02 21.67
C MET A 521 -23.80 -6.12 22.35
N ASP A 522 -23.36 -6.56 23.52
CA ASP A 522 -24.12 -7.49 24.34
C ASP A 522 -25.40 -6.81 24.87
N PRO A 523 -26.58 -7.45 24.75
CA PRO A 523 -27.80 -7.01 25.41
C PRO A 523 -27.62 -6.55 26.86
N GLU A 524 -26.83 -7.27 27.66
CA GLU A 524 -26.63 -6.96 29.09
C GLU A 524 -26.00 -5.59 29.32
N ALA A 525 -25.16 -5.13 28.39
CA ALA A 525 -24.50 -3.84 28.49
C ALA A 525 -25.49 -2.67 28.46
N LEU A 526 -26.65 -2.87 27.81
CA LEU A 526 -27.74 -1.90 27.72
C LEU A 526 -28.68 -1.93 28.92
N MET A 527 -28.68 -2.99 29.73
CA MET A 527 -29.67 -3.21 30.79
C MET A 527 -29.49 -2.25 31.98
N PRO A 528 -30.48 -2.12 32.87
CA PRO A 528 -30.31 -1.44 34.15
C PRO A 528 -29.12 -2.03 34.93
N GLY A 529 -28.20 -1.16 35.39
CA GLY A 529 -26.96 -1.57 36.05
C GLY A 529 -25.80 -1.93 35.12
N GLY A 530 -26.05 -2.06 33.81
CA GLY A 530 -25.02 -2.27 32.79
C GLY A 530 -24.18 -1.00 32.51
N PRO A 531 -22.98 -1.14 31.93
CA PRO A 531 -22.06 -0.03 31.66
C PRO A 531 -22.63 1.03 30.71
N TYR A 532 -23.59 0.67 29.85
CA TYR A 532 -24.20 1.56 28.86
C TYR A 532 -25.70 1.77 29.10
N SER A 533 -26.14 1.63 30.35
CA SER A 533 -27.54 1.80 30.72
C SER A 533 -28.04 3.23 30.44
N ALA A 534 -29.12 3.32 29.66
CA ALA A 534 -29.85 4.56 29.41
C ALA A 534 -31.29 4.51 29.96
N TRP A 535 -31.61 3.49 30.76
CA TRP A 535 -32.95 3.27 31.30
C TRP A 535 -33.33 4.37 32.30
N PRO A 536 -34.60 4.83 32.29
CA PRO A 536 -35.12 5.65 33.37
C PRO A 536 -35.04 4.88 34.70
N PRO A 537 -34.70 5.53 35.82
CA PRO A 537 -34.47 4.83 37.10
C PRO A 537 -35.74 4.20 37.70
N THR A 538 -36.92 4.65 37.29
CA THR A 538 -38.22 4.21 37.85
C THR A 538 -39.06 3.39 36.88
N ASP A 539 -38.79 3.47 35.58
CA ASP A 539 -39.70 2.95 34.57
C ASP A 539 -39.24 1.58 34.07
N PRO A 540 -40.16 0.59 33.96
CA PRO A 540 -39.82 -0.76 33.50
C PRO A 540 -39.61 -0.85 31.98
N PHE A 541 -39.66 0.28 31.26
CA PHE A 541 -39.55 0.35 29.82
C PHE A 541 -38.79 1.59 29.35
N ILE A 542 -38.23 1.50 28.14
CA ILE A 542 -37.64 2.63 27.42
C ILE A 542 -38.08 2.57 25.95
N ARG A 543 -38.37 3.73 25.35
CA ARG A 543 -38.62 3.78 23.90
C ARG A 543 -37.34 3.47 23.15
N VAL A 544 -37.40 2.61 22.14
CA VAL A 544 -36.19 2.24 21.37
C VAL A 544 -35.55 3.47 20.72
N GLY A 545 -36.38 4.42 20.27
CA GLY A 545 -36.01 5.79 19.89
C GLY A 545 -35.08 6.51 20.87
N GLU A 546 -35.46 6.49 22.14
CA GLU A 546 -34.73 7.17 23.22
C GLU A 546 -33.47 6.40 23.62
N LEU A 547 -33.51 5.06 23.55
CA LEU A 547 -32.38 4.19 23.85
C LEU A 547 -31.19 4.49 22.92
N TYR A 548 -31.38 4.51 21.60
CA TYR A 548 -30.28 4.86 20.69
C TYR A 548 -29.96 6.35 20.72
N GLY A 549 -30.98 7.21 20.92
CA GLY A 549 -30.78 8.66 21.03
C GLY A 549 -29.92 9.07 22.23
N ALA A 550 -30.00 8.32 23.33
CA ALA A 550 -29.22 8.50 24.54
C ALA A 550 -27.70 8.44 24.27
N PHE A 551 -27.24 7.51 23.42
CA PHE A 551 -25.83 7.40 23.04
C PHE A 551 -25.30 8.66 22.35
N GLY A 552 -26.15 9.36 21.60
CA GLY A 552 -25.78 10.62 20.96
C GLY A 552 -25.81 11.83 21.91
N ARG A 553 -26.66 11.80 22.95
CA ARG A 553 -26.84 12.91 23.90
C ARG A 553 -25.87 12.87 25.08
N HIS A 554 -25.63 11.69 25.64
CA HIS A 554 -24.87 11.55 26.88
C HIS A 554 -23.40 11.26 26.63
N ALA A 555 -22.53 12.16 27.09
CA ALA A 555 -21.08 12.03 26.97
C ALA A 555 -20.51 10.77 27.66
N ARG A 556 -21.17 10.29 28.73
CA ARG A 556 -20.78 9.06 29.45
C ARG A 556 -20.86 7.81 28.58
N LEU A 557 -21.75 7.77 27.59
CA LEU A 557 -21.94 6.62 26.72
C LEU A 557 -20.90 6.62 25.59
N PRO A 558 -20.57 5.43 25.03
CA PRO A 558 -19.69 5.35 23.88
C PRO A 558 -20.30 5.97 22.63
N LYS A 559 -19.44 6.27 21.65
CA LYS A 559 -19.84 6.85 20.37
C LYS A 559 -20.25 5.75 19.40
N LEU A 560 -21.54 5.65 19.11
CA LEU A 560 -22.05 4.67 18.16
C LEU A 560 -21.87 5.16 16.73
N LEU A 561 -21.20 4.36 15.91
CA LEU A 561 -21.02 4.64 14.48
C LEU A 561 -22.30 4.40 13.68
N SER A 562 -23.17 3.49 14.15
CA SER A 562 -24.37 3.09 13.46
C SER A 562 -25.49 2.75 14.43
N ARG A 563 -26.68 3.33 14.22
CA ARG A 563 -27.89 3.01 14.97
C ARG A 563 -28.28 1.54 14.86
N LYS A 564 -27.89 0.87 13.76
CA LYS A 564 -28.18 -0.54 13.51
C LYS A 564 -27.59 -1.46 14.56
N VAL A 565 -26.49 -1.06 15.21
CA VAL A 565 -25.87 -1.86 16.29
C VAL A 565 -26.84 -2.01 17.46
N VAL A 566 -27.43 -0.91 17.94
CA VAL A 566 -28.40 -0.95 19.04
C VAL A 566 -29.66 -1.71 18.63
N LEU A 567 -30.16 -1.49 17.40
CA LEU A 567 -31.35 -2.19 16.91
C LEU A 567 -31.12 -3.70 16.84
N ALA A 568 -29.98 -4.14 16.31
CA ALA A 568 -29.61 -5.56 16.25
C ALA A 568 -29.40 -6.16 17.65
N THR A 569 -28.83 -5.38 18.59
CA THR A 569 -28.70 -5.81 19.98
C THR A 569 -30.07 -5.96 20.66
N VAL A 570 -31.01 -5.05 20.42
CA VAL A 570 -32.39 -5.16 20.94
C VAL A 570 -33.09 -6.37 20.32
N GLU A 571 -32.97 -6.58 19.00
CA GLU A 571 -33.53 -7.76 18.33
C GLU A 571 -32.95 -9.06 18.91
N ASN A 572 -31.64 -9.12 19.12
CA ASN A 572 -30.99 -10.27 19.75
C ASN A 572 -31.46 -10.47 21.20
N ALA A 573 -31.62 -9.39 21.97
CA ALA A 573 -32.13 -9.44 23.34
C ALA A 573 -33.56 -10.00 23.40
N VAL A 574 -34.40 -9.66 22.42
CA VAL A 574 -35.78 -10.15 22.32
C VAL A 574 -35.82 -11.63 21.93
N GLN A 575 -34.96 -12.06 20.99
CA GLN A 575 -34.83 -13.46 20.60
C GLN A 575 -34.32 -14.34 21.77
N ARG A 576 -33.41 -13.80 22.58
CA ARG A 576 -32.86 -14.45 23.79
C ARG A 576 -33.81 -14.42 25.00
N GLY A 577 -34.87 -13.61 24.96
CA GLY A 577 -35.82 -13.46 26.06
C GLY A 577 -35.37 -12.52 27.18
N ILE A 578 -34.26 -11.79 27.00
CA ILE A 578 -33.74 -10.79 27.95
C ILE A 578 -34.64 -9.55 28.00
N LEU A 579 -35.20 -9.17 26.86
CA LEU A 579 -36.13 -8.05 26.73
C LEU A 579 -37.44 -8.50 26.08
N ALA A 580 -38.54 -7.89 26.50
CA ALA A 580 -39.81 -7.97 25.79
C ALA A 580 -39.99 -6.69 24.97
N LEU A 581 -40.39 -6.80 23.71
CA LEU A 581 -40.66 -5.63 22.86
C LEU A 581 -42.15 -5.44 22.69
N ARG A 582 -42.63 -4.22 22.94
CA ARG A 582 -44.00 -3.82 22.63
C ARG A 582 -44.01 -2.86 21.45
N CYS A 583 -44.68 -3.24 20.37
CA CYS A 583 -44.93 -2.38 19.21
C CYS A 583 -46.37 -1.84 19.26
N ARG A 584 -46.53 -0.52 19.27
CA ARG A 584 -47.84 0.15 19.24
C ARG A 584 -48.15 0.66 17.84
N ARG A 585 -49.16 0.10 17.20
CA ARG A 585 -49.60 0.56 15.88
C ARG A 585 -50.46 1.81 15.99
N SER A 586 -50.59 2.54 14.88
CA SER A 586 -51.39 3.76 14.77
C SER A 586 -52.89 3.54 15.03
N ASP A 587 -53.37 2.30 14.89
CA ASP A 587 -54.74 1.88 15.19
C ASP A 587 -54.99 1.56 16.68
N GLY A 588 -53.97 1.75 17.54
CA GLY A 588 -54.05 1.44 18.97
C GLY A 588 -53.88 -0.03 19.31
N SER A 589 -53.64 -0.91 18.33
CA SER A 589 -53.28 -2.30 18.59
C SER A 589 -51.85 -2.42 19.11
N GLU A 590 -51.64 -3.31 20.08
CA GLU A 590 -50.32 -3.59 20.65
C GLU A 590 -49.90 -5.02 20.29
N GLN A 591 -48.68 -5.17 19.77
CA GLN A 591 -48.07 -6.48 19.51
C GLN A 591 -46.82 -6.65 20.36
N TRP A 592 -46.68 -7.83 20.95
CA TRP A 592 -45.56 -8.19 21.81
C TRP A 592 -44.64 -9.22 21.15
N TYR A 593 -43.34 -9.07 21.41
CA TYR A 593 -42.30 -10.01 20.99
C TYR A 593 -41.44 -10.41 22.18
N TRP A 594 -41.27 -11.72 22.38
CA TRP A 594 -40.43 -12.33 23.40
C TRP A 594 -40.10 -13.76 22.96
N HIS A 595 -38.82 -14.13 22.95
CA HIS A 595 -38.29 -15.34 22.28
C HIS A 595 -38.68 -15.49 20.81
N SER A 596 -38.88 -14.38 20.10
CA SER A 596 -39.31 -14.38 18.69
C SER A 596 -38.55 -13.35 17.86
N ALA A 597 -38.55 -13.55 16.55
CA ALA A 597 -38.11 -12.53 15.60
C ALA A 597 -39.16 -11.42 15.51
N ILE A 598 -38.70 -10.18 15.27
CA ILE A 598 -39.57 -9.03 15.13
C ILE A 598 -40.01 -8.95 13.66
N ASP A 599 -41.31 -9.11 13.42
CA ASP A 599 -41.91 -9.14 12.06
C ASP A 599 -42.64 -7.84 11.68
N THR A 600 -42.58 -6.80 12.53
CA THR A 600 -43.20 -5.49 12.26
C THR A 600 -42.24 -4.57 11.51
N ALA A 601 -42.70 -3.95 10.41
CA ALA A 601 -41.95 -2.93 9.69
C ALA A 601 -41.80 -1.64 10.52
N GLU A 602 -40.64 -0.98 10.41
CA GLU A 602 -40.32 0.28 11.11
C GLU A 602 -40.52 0.23 12.63
N TRP A 603 -40.36 -0.96 13.21
CA TRP A 603 -40.56 -1.17 14.64
C TRP A 603 -39.68 -0.24 15.49
N GLU A 604 -38.53 0.21 14.99
CA GLU A 604 -37.63 1.12 15.73
C GLU A 604 -38.26 2.45 16.12
N GLN A 605 -39.33 2.90 15.43
CA GLN A 605 -40.00 4.17 15.71
C GLN A 605 -41.20 4.04 16.66
N ILE A 606 -41.82 2.86 16.67
CA ILE A 606 -43.11 2.61 17.36
C ILE A 606 -43.00 1.62 18.53
N SER A 607 -41.77 1.22 18.86
CA SER A 607 -41.51 0.19 19.87
C SER A 607 -40.96 0.72 21.19
N GLU A 608 -41.33 -0.01 22.24
CA GLU A 608 -40.85 0.15 23.59
C GLU A 608 -40.18 -1.17 24.02
N ALA A 609 -38.94 -1.08 24.52
CA ALA A 609 -38.24 -2.20 25.13
C ALA A 609 -38.61 -2.27 26.61
N TRP A 610 -39.10 -3.42 27.05
CA TRP A 610 -39.59 -3.68 28.41
C TRP A 610 -38.70 -4.72 29.10
N LEU A 611 -38.47 -4.51 30.39
CA LEU A 611 -37.91 -5.54 31.27
C LEU A 611 -38.97 -6.65 31.45
N PRO A 612 -38.61 -7.94 31.27
CA PRO A 612 -39.58 -9.04 31.32
C PRO A 612 -40.42 -9.08 32.61
N ALA A 613 -39.80 -8.81 33.77
CA ALA A 613 -40.48 -8.77 35.07
C ALA A 613 -41.59 -7.70 35.18
N GLY A 614 -41.51 -6.63 34.38
CA GLY A 614 -42.50 -5.56 34.31
C GLY A 614 -43.49 -5.69 33.15
N ALA A 615 -43.33 -6.71 32.29
CA ALA A 615 -44.11 -6.88 31.08
C ALA A 615 -45.33 -7.80 31.29
N LYS A 616 -46.47 -7.43 30.68
CA LYS A 616 -47.68 -8.27 30.59
C LYS A 616 -48.00 -8.49 29.11
N LEU A 617 -47.70 -9.68 28.59
CA LEU A 617 -47.82 -9.95 27.15
C LEU A 617 -49.28 -10.25 26.79
N THR A 618 -49.77 -9.64 25.71
CA THR A 618 -51.10 -9.93 25.14
C THR A 618 -51.05 -11.03 24.08
N ASN A 619 -49.88 -11.30 23.51
CA ASN A 619 -49.62 -12.36 22.53
C ASN A 619 -48.29 -13.05 22.88
N LEU A 620 -48.18 -14.34 22.56
CA LEU A 620 -46.99 -15.16 22.81
C LEU A 620 -46.66 -15.98 21.56
N HIS A 621 -45.40 -15.94 21.13
CA HIS A 621 -44.97 -16.71 19.96
C HIS A 621 -44.74 -18.19 20.33
N PRO A 622 -45.01 -19.16 19.43
CA PRO A 622 -44.85 -20.59 19.72
C PRO A 622 -43.46 -21.04 20.18
N SER A 623 -42.40 -20.33 19.77
CA SER A 623 -41.02 -20.62 20.21
C SER A 623 -40.79 -20.37 21.70
N ALA A 624 -41.57 -19.49 22.32
CA ALA A 624 -41.40 -19.09 23.71
C ALA A 624 -41.78 -20.17 24.74
N VAL A 625 -42.52 -21.21 24.31
CA VAL A 625 -42.93 -22.34 25.15
C VAL A 625 -42.06 -23.58 24.93
N THR A 626 -40.97 -23.48 24.17
CA THR A 626 -40.13 -24.65 23.82
C THR A 626 -39.09 -24.95 24.90
N PRO A 627 -38.55 -26.19 24.94
CA PRO A 627 -37.46 -26.55 25.85
C PRO A 627 -36.21 -25.68 25.70
N ALA A 628 -35.93 -25.23 24.48
CA ALA A 628 -34.80 -24.36 24.18
C ALA A 628 -34.98 -22.94 24.75
N ALA A 629 -36.21 -22.41 24.75
CA ALA A 629 -36.49 -21.07 25.27
C ALA A 629 -36.55 -21.04 26.81
N LEU A 630 -37.12 -22.08 27.42
CA LEU A 630 -37.33 -22.16 28.87
C LEU A 630 -36.37 -23.16 29.53
N ALA A 631 -35.08 -23.07 29.17
CA ALA A 631 -34.05 -23.96 29.71
C ALA A 631 -34.02 -23.90 31.25
N GLY A 632 -33.81 -25.06 31.90
CA GLY A 632 -33.82 -25.20 33.37
C GLY A 632 -35.20 -25.35 34.01
N LEU A 633 -36.29 -25.01 33.30
CA LEU A 633 -37.66 -25.35 33.73
C LEU A 633 -38.15 -26.66 33.10
N TRP A 634 -37.71 -26.95 31.88
CA TRP A 634 -37.91 -28.26 31.27
C TRP A 634 -36.99 -29.31 31.90
N PRO A 635 -37.47 -30.54 32.13
CA PRO A 635 -36.65 -31.64 32.61
C PRO A 635 -35.55 -31.99 31.60
N GLU A 636 -34.35 -32.33 32.09
CA GLU A 636 -33.23 -32.78 31.24
C GLU A 636 -33.47 -34.20 30.69
N ASP A 637 -34.34 -34.97 31.36
CA ASP A 637 -34.76 -36.32 30.97
C ASP A 637 -36.04 -36.29 30.11
N ASP A 638 -36.29 -37.38 29.37
CA ASP A 638 -37.43 -37.52 28.44
C ASP A 638 -38.80 -37.75 29.15
N HIS A 639 -38.95 -37.24 30.38
CA HIS A 639 -40.11 -37.42 31.25
C HIS A 639 -41.30 -36.49 30.92
N GLY A 640 -41.06 -35.41 30.16
CA GLY A 640 -42.09 -34.46 29.73
C GLY A 640 -42.68 -33.61 30.85
N VAL A 641 -43.49 -32.60 30.49
CA VAL A 641 -44.04 -31.59 31.40
C VAL A 641 -45.56 -31.56 31.32
N LYS A 642 -46.24 -31.51 32.46
CA LYS A 642 -47.71 -31.41 32.47
C LYS A 642 -48.17 -30.03 32.01
N LEU A 643 -49.26 -29.95 31.25
CA LEU A 643 -49.84 -28.68 30.82
C LEU A 643 -50.12 -27.73 32.00
N SER A 644 -50.69 -28.25 33.10
CA SER A 644 -50.94 -27.49 34.33
C SER A 644 -49.69 -26.82 34.92
N GLU A 645 -48.53 -27.47 34.82
CA GLU A 645 -47.25 -26.96 35.30
C GLU A 645 -46.71 -25.87 34.37
N LEU A 646 -46.76 -26.07 33.05
CA LEU A 646 -46.32 -25.08 32.07
C LEU A 646 -47.06 -23.75 32.21
N TYR A 647 -48.37 -23.78 32.50
CA TYR A 647 -49.14 -22.54 32.70
C TYR A 647 -48.68 -21.73 33.91
N THR A 648 -48.11 -22.36 34.94
CA THR A 648 -47.62 -21.67 36.12
C THR A 648 -46.34 -20.88 35.86
N TRP A 649 -45.55 -21.26 34.85
CA TRP A 649 -44.30 -20.59 34.50
C TRP A 649 -44.47 -19.17 33.96
N PHE A 650 -45.66 -18.84 33.43
CA PHE A 650 -45.97 -17.52 32.87
C PHE A 650 -46.70 -16.59 33.86
N ASP A 651 -46.54 -16.80 35.16
CA ASP A 651 -47.16 -15.98 36.22
C ASP A 651 -46.41 -14.68 36.53
N GLY A 652 -45.26 -14.45 35.89
CA GLY A 652 -44.39 -13.29 36.13
C GLY A 652 -43.39 -13.46 37.29
N LYS A 653 -43.35 -14.64 37.94
CA LYS A 653 -42.47 -14.91 39.09
C LYS A 653 -41.39 -15.95 38.79
N HIS A 654 -41.59 -16.77 37.77
CA HIS A 654 -40.62 -17.79 37.40
C HIS A 654 -39.45 -17.20 36.60
N VAL A 655 -38.33 -17.92 36.64
CA VAL A 655 -37.12 -17.60 35.89
C VAL A 655 -36.73 -18.81 35.04
N PHE A 656 -36.23 -18.55 33.84
CA PHE A 656 -35.56 -19.56 33.02
C PHE A 656 -34.04 -19.37 33.12
N MET A 657 -33.28 -20.43 32.85
CA MET A 657 -31.83 -20.46 32.95
C MET A 657 -31.21 -20.26 31.57
N GLU A 658 -30.75 -19.06 31.27
CA GLU A 658 -30.11 -18.73 30.00
C GLU A 658 -28.63 -19.12 30.01
N LYS A 659 -28.17 -19.90 29.02
CA LYS A 659 -26.75 -20.14 28.78
C LYS A 659 -26.24 -19.18 27.71
N THR A 660 -25.44 -18.20 28.11
CA THR A 660 -24.87 -17.19 27.20
C THR A 660 -23.78 -17.77 26.30
N HIS A 661 -23.03 -18.77 26.79
CA HIS A 661 -22.00 -19.50 26.05
C HIS A 661 -21.83 -20.91 26.65
N PRO A 662 -21.45 -21.94 25.88
CA PRO A 662 -21.33 -23.33 26.37
C PRO A 662 -20.45 -23.51 27.61
N ASP A 663 -19.43 -22.67 27.77
CA ASP A 663 -18.44 -22.73 28.86
C ASP A 663 -18.81 -21.86 30.08
N TYR A 664 -19.90 -21.08 30.03
CA TYR A 664 -20.31 -20.17 31.10
C TYR A 664 -21.48 -20.74 31.90
N PRO A 665 -21.59 -20.38 33.21
CA PRO A 665 -22.72 -20.82 34.04
C PRO A 665 -24.03 -20.23 33.51
N SER A 666 -25.12 -20.97 33.63
CA SER A 666 -26.45 -20.48 33.27
C SER A 666 -26.89 -19.34 34.20
N GLU A 667 -27.49 -18.30 33.64
CA GLU A 667 -28.00 -17.15 34.39
C GLU A 667 -29.53 -17.17 34.50
N PRO A 668 -30.10 -16.87 35.69
CA PRO A 668 -31.55 -16.80 35.85
C PRO A 668 -32.12 -15.52 35.19
N ARG A 669 -33.13 -15.69 34.34
CA ARG A 669 -33.82 -14.62 33.61
C ARG A 669 -35.33 -14.64 33.87
N PRO A 670 -35.97 -13.50 34.17
CA PRO A 670 -37.40 -13.44 34.50
C PRO A 670 -38.30 -13.75 33.30
N ILE A 671 -39.39 -14.47 33.54
CA ILE A 671 -40.42 -14.77 32.54
C ILE A 671 -41.55 -13.73 32.65
N PRO A 672 -42.01 -13.12 31.53
CA PRO A 672 -43.15 -12.20 31.53
C PRO A 672 -44.46 -12.84 31.98
N ALA A 673 -45.37 -12.02 32.53
CA ALA A 673 -46.72 -12.48 32.85
C ALA A 673 -47.59 -12.58 31.58
N VAL A 674 -48.26 -13.72 31.38
CA VAL A 674 -49.12 -13.98 30.20
C VAL A 674 -50.44 -14.63 30.64
N ASP A 675 -51.54 -14.27 29.99
CA ASP A 675 -52.83 -14.92 30.24
C ASP A 675 -52.83 -16.39 29.76
N TYR A 676 -53.48 -17.25 30.53
CA TYR A 676 -53.59 -18.68 30.24
C TYR A 676 -54.07 -18.98 28.81
N LYS A 677 -55.05 -18.22 28.31
CA LYS A 677 -55.62 -18.47 26.97
C LYS A 677 -54.59 -18.20 25.88
N THR A 678 -53.76 -17.18 26.05
CA THR A 678 -52.68 -16.83 25.11
C THR A 678 -51.58 -17.89 25.13
N VAL A 679 -51.22 -18.42 26.30
CA VAL A 679 -50.27 -19.54 26.40
C VAL A 679 -50.82 -20.80 25.70
N GLN A 680 -52.11 -21.11 25.87
CA GLN A 680 -52.76 -22.23 25.19
C GLN A 680 -52.77 -22.08 23.66
N GLN A 681 -52.97 -20.86 23.15
CA GLN A 681 -52.89 -20.56 21.71
C GLN A 681 -51.47 -20.77 21.17
N ALA A 682 -50.45 -20.25 21.88
CA ALA A 682 -49.05 -20.41 21.50
C ALA A 682 -48.63 -21.89 21.49
N LEU A 683 -49.08 -22.65 22.49
CA LEU A 683 -48.84 -24.08 22.61
C LEU A 683 -49.50 -24.88 21.48
N THR A 684 -50.76 -24.58 21.17
CA THR A 684 -51.48 -25.21 20.05
C THR A 684 -50.72 -25.00 18.74
N ALA A 685 -50.24 -23.78 18.50
CA ALA A 685 -49.41 -23.48 17.33
C ALA A 685 -48.03 -24.15 17.38
N ALA A 686 -47.42 -24.31 18.56
CA ALA A 686 -46.13 -25.01 18.72
C ALA A 686 -46.24 -26.51 18.38
N VAL A 687 -47.34 -27.17 18.73
CA VAL A 687 -47.63 -28.57 18.37
C VAL A 687 -47.89 -28.73 16.88
N VAL A 688 -48.67 -27.82 16.28
CA VAL A 688 -48.94 -27.79 14.84
C VAL A 688 -47.66 -27.58 14.03
N ASN A 689 -46.74 -26.73 14.53
CA ASN A 689 -45.45 -26.49 13.89
C ASN A 689 -44.45 -27.65 14.09
N GLY A 690 -44.79 -28.65 14.90
CA GLY A 690 -43.90 -29.78 15.21
C GLY A 690 -42.72 -29.42 16.12
N THR A 691 -42.82 -28.33 16.87
CA THR A 691 -41.80 -27.91 17.85
C THR A 691 -42.03 -28.51 19.24
N LEU A 692 -43.27 -28.91 19.53
CA LEU A 692 -43.68 -29.63 20.74
C LEU A 692 -44.50 -30.85 20.33
N TRP A 693 -44.49 -31.85 21.20
CA TRP A 693 -45.26 -33.07 21.05
C TRP A 693 -46.16 -33.27 22.27
N LEU A 694 -47.46 -33.43 22.04
CA LEU A 694 -48.47 -33.59 23.08
C LEU A 694 -48.92 -35.05 23.17
N VAL A 695 -48.93 -35.60 24.38
CA VAL A 695 -49.43 -36.94 24.68
C VAL A 695 -50.55 -36.85 25.71
N TYR A 696 -51.70 -37.45 25.40
CA TYR A 696 -52.83 -37.56 26.30
C TYR A 696 -53.39 -39.00 26.27
N GLY A 697 -53.13 -39.76 27.33
CA GLY A 697 -53.50 -41.18 27.38
C GLY A 697 -52.79 -42.00 26.30
N ASN A 698 -53.56 -42.53 25.35
CA ASN A 698 -53.03 -43.25 24.18
C ASN A 698 -52.88 -42.38 22.93
N ASP A 699 -53.34 -41.13 22.97
CA ASP A 699 -53.28 -40.21 21.84
C ASP A 699 -51.94 -39.49 21.79
N SER A 700 -51.40 -39.35 20.59
CA SER A 700 -50.11 -38.73 20.31
C SER A 700 -50.28 -37.69 19.21
N VAL A 701 -50.14 -36.41 19.54
CA VAL A 701 -50.40 -35.29 18.63
C VAL A 701 -49.11 -34.57 18.29
N PHE A 702 -48.71 -34.62 17.03
CA PHE A 702 -47.51 -33.96 16.49
C PHE A 702 -47.77 -33.51 15.05
N LYS A 703 -47.48 -32.24 14.73
CA LYS A 703 -47.83 -31.61 13.43
C LYS A 703 -49.33 -31.63 13.07
N GLU A 704 -50.17 -31.78 14.09
CA GLU A 704 -51.63 -31.79 13.97
C GLU A 704 -52.24 -30.84 15.00
N LYS A 705 -53.46 -30.37 14.73
CA LYS A 705 -54.16 -29.46 15.65
C LYS A 705 -54.76 -30.27 16.81
N PRO A 706 -54.34 -30.06 18.07
CA PRO A 706 -54.93 -30.72 19.23
C PRO A 706 -56.43 -30.38 19.37
N SER A 707 -57.23 -31.37 19.74
CA SER A 707 -58.64 -31.17 20.10
C SER A 707 -58.79 -30.55 21.50
N ALA A 708 -59.95 -29.97 21.80
CA ALA A 708 -60.22 -29.36 23.11
C ALA A 708 -60.13 -30.36 24.28
N ILE A 709 -60.34 -31.66 24.01
CA ILE A 709 -60.25 -32.74 25.01
C ILE A 709 -58.79 -33.11 25.28
N GLN A 710 -57.92 -33.04 24.26
CA GLN A 710 -56.50 -33.35 24.38
C GLN A 710 -55.69 -32.24 25.07
N LEU A 711 -56.24 -31.02 25.17
CA LEU A 711 -55.66 -29.89 25.92
C LEU A 711 -56.04 -29.91 27.41
N ALA A 712 -56.24 -31.08 27.99
CA ALA A 712 -56.58 -31.24 29.40
C ALA A 712 -55.37 -30.98 30.32
N PRO A 713 -55.56 -30.53 31.58
CA PRO A 713 -54.47 -30.13 32.48
C PRO A 713 -53.44 -31.23 32.80
N ASP A 714 -53.82 -32.49 32.59
CA ASP A 714 -53.06 -33.71 32.82
C ASP A 714 -52.32 -34.22 31.57
N ALA A 715 -52.52 -33.61 30.39
CA ALA A 715 -51.74 -33.95 29.21
C ALA A 715 -50.26 -33.56 29.39
N VAL A 716 -49.38 -34.37 28.82
CA VAL A 716 -47.92 -34.24 28.97
C VAL A 716 -47.30 -33.77 27.66
N LEU A 717 -46.45 -32.77 27.75
CA LEU A 717 -45.69 -32.20 26.64
C LEU A 717 -44.27 -32.73 26.64
N TYR A 718 -43.78 -33.03 25.46
CA TYR A 718 -42.41 -33.43 25.21
C TYR A 718 -41.77 -32.46 24.21
N GLY A 719 -40.44 -32.45 24.18
CA GLY A 719 -39.70 -31.88 23.07
C GLY A 719 -40.02 -32.60 21.75
N PRO A 720 -39.47 -32.12 20.62
CA PRO A 720 -39.70 -32.77 19.34
C PRO A 720 -39.20 -34.23 19.39
N PRO A 721 -40.02 -35.21 18.98
CA PRO A 721 -39.65 -36.61 18.97
C PRO A 721 -38.48 -36.85 18.02
N GLN A 722 -37.62 -37.80 18.36
CA GLN A 722 -36.51 -38.20 17.49
C GLN A 722 -37.06 -38.75 16.16
N VAL A 723 -36.38 -38.49 15.04
CA VAL A 723 -36.76 -39.10 13.76
C VAL A 723 -36.23 -40.54 13.74
N LEU A 724 -37.12 -41.51 13.48
CA LEU A 724 -36.74 -42.93 13.36
C LEU A 724 -36.11 -43.18 11.98
N ALA A 725 -34.88 -43.67 11.96
CA ALA A 725 -34.19 -44.09 10.75
C ALA A 725 -34.60 -45.52 10.35
N GLY A 726 -34.39 -45.88 9.07
CA GLY A 726 -34.73 -47.22 8.58
C GLY A 726 -34.04 -48.36 9.35
N ILE A 727 -32.89 -48.10 9.94
CA ILE A 727 -32.12 -49.04 10.76
C ILE A 727 -32.78 -49.30 12.14
N ASP A 728 -33.56 -48.34 12.66
CA ASP A 728 -34.19 -48.44 13.97
C ASP A 728 -35.33 -49.47 13.99
N PHE A 729 -35.82 -49.85 12.80
CA PHE A 729 -36.85 -50.86 12.61
C PHE A 729 -36.30 -52.29 12.47
N LEU A 730 -34.98 -52.47 12.43
CA LEU A 730 -34.35 -53.76 12.23
C LEU A 730 -34.29 -54.60 13.53
N PRO A 731 -34.15 -55.94 13.43
CA PRO A 731 -34.09 -56.85 14.57
C PRO A 731 -33.10 -56.49 15.70
N PRO A 732 -31.91 -55.90 15.44
CA PRO A 732 -31.01 -55.50 16.53
C PRO A 732 -31.58 -54.41 17.44
N CYS A 733 -32.48 -53.57 16.91
CA CYS A 733 -33.06 -52.44 17.61
C CYS A 733 -34.44 -52.74 18.21
N LEU A 734 -35.14 -53.74 17.67
CA LEU A 734 -36.50 -54.15 17.99
C LEU A 734 -36.63 -55.69 17.96
N PRO A 735 -35.93 -56.42 18.83
CA PRO A 735 -35.83 -57.88 18.73
C PRO A 735 -37.18 -58.60 18.94
N ASP A 736 -38.11 -58.03 19.69
CA ASP A 736 -39.35 -58.70 20.09
C ASP A 736 -40.47 -58.59 19.03
N ALA A 737 -40.34 -57.68 18.05
CA ALA A 737 -41.28 -57.55 16.93
C ALA A 737 -40.97 -58.52 15.78
N TRP A 738 -39.77 -59.08 15.70
CA TRP A 738 -39.35 -59.93 14.58
C TRP A 738 -39.36 -61.43 14.94
N SER A 739 -39.67 -62.29 13.97
CA SER A 739 -39.55 -63.75 14.15
C SER A 739 -38.09 -64.21 14.13
N THR A 740 -37.79 -65.31 14.83
CA THR A 740 -36.45 -65.93 14.89
C THR A 740 -36.14 -66.84 13.70
N GLU A 741 -36.71 -66.57 12.52
CA GLU A 741 -36.51 -67.34 11.28
C GLU A 741 -35.31 -66.79 10.49
N ASP A 742 -34.74 -67.58 9.57
CA ASP A 742 -33.63 -67.16 8.67
C ASP A 742 -33.99 -65.93 7.83
N GLU A 743 -35.28 -65.74 7.52
CA GLU A 743 -35.86 -64.50 7.02
C GLU A 743 -36.86 -63.95 8.04
N PRO A 744 -36.47 -63.01 8.92
CA PRO A 744 -37.33 -62.56 10.00
C PRO A 744 -38.54 -61.82 9.43
N LYS A 745 -39.74 -62.16 9.95
CA LYS A 745 -41.04 -61.60 9.56
C LYS A 745 -41.64 -60.82 10.72
N THR A 746 -42.33 -59.73 10.40
CA THR A 746 -43.06 -58.89 11.37
C THR A 746 -44.34 -58.33 10.74
N SER A 747 -45.14 -57.64 11.54
CA SER A 747 -46.27 -56.83 11.06
C SER A 747 -46.12 -55.39 11.54
N VAL A 748 -46.73 -54.45 10.81
CA VAL A 748 -46.73 -53.02 11.19
C VAL A 748 -47.24 -52.82 12.62
N GLU A 749 -48.26 -53.57 13.04
CA GLU A 749 -48.78 -53.59 14.41
C GLU A 749 -47.73 -53.98 15.47
N LYS A 750 -46.94 -55.05 15.22
CA LYS A 750 -45.92 -55.51 16.17
C LYS A 750 -44.77 -54.51 16.31
N LEU A 751 -44.33 -53.94 15.19
CA LEU A 751 -43.31 -52.88 15.18
C LEU A 751 -43.78 -51.64 15.95
N TYR A 752 -45.03 -51.20 15.75
CA TYR A 752 -45.56 -50.04 16.45
C TYR A 752 -45.74 -50.30 17.96
N ALA A 753 -46.20 -51.50 18.34
CA ALA A 753 -46.36 -51.90 19.74
C ALA A 753 -45.02 -52.00 20.49
N GLU A 754 -43.97 -52.52 19.84
CA GLU A 754 -42.65 -52.58 20.46
C GLU A 754 -42.00 -51.21 20.58
N ILE A 755 -42.16 -50.32 19.60
CA ILE A 755 -41.71 -48.92 19.71
C ILE A 755 -42.41 -48.21 20.86
N LYS A 756 -43.73 -48.40 21.02
CA LYS A 756 -44.49 -47.87 22.15
C LYS A 756 -43.97 -48.40 23.49
N THR A 757 -43.54 -49.66 23.54
CA THR A 757 -42.97 -50.31 24.73
C THR A 757 -41.56 -49.81 25.04
N LYS A 758 -40.71 -49.69 24.02
CA LYS A 758 -39.31 -49.23 24.11
C LYS A 758 -39.20 -47.80 24.60
N TYR A 759 -40.03 -46.90 24.09
CA TYR A 759 -40.03 -45.49 24.49
C TYR A 759 -41.00 -45.17 25.63
N GLY A 760 -41.82 -46.14 26.06
CA GLY A 760 -42.76 -45.99 27.18
C GLY A 760 -43.95 -45.04 26.93
N LYS A 761 -44.17 -44.61 25.69
CA LYS A 761 -45.18 -43.61 25.31
C LYS A 761 -45.67 -43.80 23.86
N PRO A 762 -46.90 -43.37 23.51
CA PRO A 762 -47.46 -43.57 22.18
C PRO A 762 -46.75 -42.69 21.14
N TRP A 763 -46.04 -43.30 20.19
CA TRP A 763 -45.26 -42.56 19.18
C TRP A 763 -46.14 -41.93 18.10
N PRO A 764 -45.80 -40.74 17.55
CA PRO A 764 -46.60 -40.13 16.48
C PRO A 764 -46.72 -41.02 15.24
N GLU A 765 -47.96 -41.23 14.81
CA GLU A 765 -48.31 -42.12 13.71
C GLU A 765 -47.61 -41.75 12.39
N ALA A 766 -47.61 -40.46 12.04
CA ALA A 766 -47.01 -39.95 10.83
C ALA A 766 -45.48 -40.20 10.77
N LEU A 767 -44.76 -39.95 11.87
CA LEU A 767 -43.30 -40.15 11.93
C LEU A 767 -42.92 -41.63 11.88
N PHE A 768 -43.72 -42.49 12.52
CA PHE A 768 -43.52 -43.93 12.44
C PHE A 768 -43.68 -44.43 10.99
N LEU A 769 -44.72 -43.98 10.29
CA LEU A 769 -44.97 -44.34 8.89
C LEU A 769 -43.89 -43.78 7.94
N GLU A 770 -43.42 -42.54 8.15
CA GLU A 770 -42.32 -41.95 7.39
C GLU A 770 -41.03 -42.78 7.54
N GLY A 771 -40.63 -43.10 8.76
CA GLY A 771 -39.43 -43.91 9.03
C GLY A 771 -39.53 -45.33 8.46
N LEU A 772 -40.70 -45.96 8.58
CA LEU A 772 -40.94 -47.30 8.04
C LEU A 772 -41.00 -47.31 6.50
N ASN A 773 -41.58 -46.28 5.88
CA ASN A 773 -41.55 -46.11 4.43
C ASN A 773 -40.13 -45.83 3.91
N ALA A 774 -39.30 -45.12 4.67
CA ALA A 774 -37.88 -44.97 4.35
C ALA A 774 -37.14 -46.31 4.40
N ALA A 775 -37.41 -47.16 5.41
CA ALA A 775 -36.87 -48.51 5.50
C ALA A 775 -37.28 -49.40 4.30
N LEU A 776 -38.54 -49.29 3.87
CA LEU A 776 -39.06 -49.98 2.69
C LEU A 776 -38.40 -49.46 1.39
N ALA A 777 -38.22 -48.15 1.24
CA ALA A 777 -37.62 -47.53 0.06
C ALA A 777 -36.11 -47.84 -0.06
N GLN A 778 -35.41 -47.93 1.07
CA GLN A 778 -33.99 -48.28 1.13
C GLN A 778 -33.73 -49.79 0.98
N GLY A 779 -34.79 -50.60 0.94
CA GLY A 779 -34.70 -52.05 0.74
C GLY A 779 -34.28 -52.83 1.98
N PHE A 780 -34.23 -52.20 3.16
CA PHE A 780 -33.94 -52.86 4.43
C PHE A 780 -35.06 -53.82 4.86
N ILE A 781 -36.30 -53.50 4.49
CA ILE A 781 -37.49 -54.29 4.78
C ILE A 781 -38.31 -54.40 3.49
N ALA A 782 -38.94 -55.55 3.24
CA ALA A 782 -39.83 -55.76 2.11
C ALA A 782 -41.23 -56.17 2.58
N ARG A 783 -42.27 -55.77 1.83
CA ARG A 783 -43.63 -56.27 2.06
C ARG A 783 -43.77 -57.69 1.50
N ILE A 784 -44.50 -58.54 2.22
CA ILE A 784 -44.85 -59.89 1.76
C ILE A 784 -45.95 -59.80 0.68
N SER A 785 -46.88 -58.84 0.79
CA SER A 785 -47.88 -58.54 -0.25
C SER A 785 -48.16 -57.03 -0.38
N GLY A 786 -48.45 -56.57 -1.61
CA GLY A 786 -48.74 -55.16 -1.94
C GLY A 786 -47.56 -54.36 -2.50
N LYS A 787 -47.86 -53.25 -3.20
CA LYS A 787 -46.88 -52.30 -3.76
C LYS A 787 -47.28 -50.87 -3.39
N GLY A 788 -46.32 -50.01 -3.06
CA GLY A 788 -46.55 -48.60 -2.70
C GLY A 788 -46.15 -48.27 -1.25
N PRO A 789 -46.20 -46.99 -0.84
CA PRO A 789 -45.93 -46.55 0.53
C PRO A 789 -47.09 -46.91 1.48
N LEU A 790 -46.81 -47.01 2.78
CA LEU A 790 -47.80 -47.22 3.84
C LEU A 790 -48.44 -45.85 4.10
N THR A 791 -49.76 -45.78 4.05
CA THR A 791 -50.50 -44.50 4.05
C THR A 791 -51.18 -44.21 5.37
N SER A 792 -51.58 -45.24 6.12
CA SER A 792 -52.25 -45.07 7.42
C SER A 792 -52.09 -46.29 8.30
N LEU A 793 -51.84 -46.07 9.60
CA LEU A 793 -51.81 -47.14 10.59
C LEU A 793 -53.14 -47.89 10.66
N LYS A 794 -54.29 -47.27 10.35
CA LYS A 794 -55.60 -47.93 10.34
C LYS A 794 -55.81 -48.89 9.17
N GLU A 795 -55.21 -48.61 8.02
CA GLU A 795 -55.40 -49.40 6.80
C GLU A 795 -54.30 -50.47 6.62
N ASP A 796 -53.07 -50.15 7.05
CA ASP A 796 -51.89 -50.98 6.84
C ASP A 796 -51.46 -51.78 8.08
N LEU A 797 -52.26 -51.78 9.15
CA LEU A 797 -51.93 -52.38 10.47
C LEU A 797 -51.48 -53.85 10.37
N HIS A 798 -52.12 -54.63 9.48
CA HIS A 798 -51.86 -56.06 9.26
C HIS A 798 -50.89 -56.33 8.10
N CYS A 799 -50.26 -55.30 7.53
CA CYS A 799 -49.29 -55.49 6.47
C CYS A 799 -48.09 -56.29 7.01
N ALA A 800 -47.82 -57.45 6.39
CA ALA A 800 -46.72 -58.32 6.77
C ALA A 800 -45.43 -57.92 6.06
N LEU A 801 -44.36 -57.82 6.85
CA LEU A 801 -43.05 -57.34 6.46
C LEU A 801 -42.00 -58.44 6.67
N VAL A 802 -40.99 -58.51 5.81
CA VAL A 802 -39.91 -59.51 5.85
C VAL A 802 -38.57 -58.86 5.52
N ILE A 803 -37.50 -59.31 6.18
CA ILE A 803 -36.12 -59.02 5.76
C ILE A 803 -35.63 -60.23 4.98
N LYS A 804 -35.39 -60.05 3.68
CA LYS A 804 -34.93 -61.13 2.80
C LYS A 804 -33.43 -61.36 3.01
N ALA A 805 -33.01 -62.63 3.00
CA ALA A 805 -31.60 -63.01 3.18
C ALA A 805 -30.74 -62.78 1.92
N GLU A 806 -31.37 -62.52 0.78
CA GLU A 806 -30.69 -62.15 -0.46
C GLU A 806 -30.36 -60.65 -0.47
N ALA A 807 -29.07 -60.35 -0.63
CA ALA A 807 -28.60 -59.01 -0.95
C ALA A 807 -29.44 -58.44 -2.10
N PRO A 808 -29.86 -57.16 -2.04
CA PRO A 808 -30.56 -56.57 -3.17
C PRO A 808 -29.68 -56.74 -4.41
N PRO A 809 -30.22 -57.18 -5.56
CA PRO A 809 -29.44 -57.16 -6.78
C PRO A 809 -28.88 -55.75 -6.96
N PRO A 810 -27.64 -55.61 -7.50
CA PRO A 810 -27.02 -54.31 -7.71
C PRO A 810 -28.04 -53.38 -8.36
N PRO A 811 -28.04 -52.07 -8.00
CA PRO A 811 -29.04 -51.13 -8.49
C PRO A 811 -29.19 -51.34 -10.00
N PRO A 812 -30.43 -51.37 -10.52
CA PRO A 812 -30.63 -51.54 -11.95
C PRO A 812 -29.70 -50.56 -12.67
N PRO A 813 -29.07 -50.97 -13.80
CA PRO A 813 -28.31 -50.02 -14.60
C PRO A 813 -29.17 -48.76 -14.76
N PRO A 814 -28.56 -47.56 -14.72
CA PRO A 814 -29.30 -46.31 -14.75
C PRO A 814 -30.36 -46.41 -15.85
N PRO A 815 -31.60 -45.93 -15.59
CA PRO A 815 -32.74 -46.22 -16.44
C PRO A 815 -32.32 -46.09 -17.90
N GLN A 816 -32.51 -47.16 -18.69
CA GLN A 816 -32.18 -47.19 -20.13
C GLN A 816 -32.90 -46.10 -20.94
N ASP A 817 -33.74 -45.30 -20.28
CA ASP A 817 -34.42 -44.11 -20.79
C ASP A 817 -33.64 -42.78 -20.65
N ARG A 818 -32.42 -42.77 -20.06
CA ARG A 818 -31.60 -41.53 -20.01
C ARG A 818 -30.61 -41.49 -21.16
N ARG A 819 -30.76 -40.51 -22.05
CA ARG A 819 -29.77 -40.21 -23.10
C ARG A 819 -28.57 -39.50 -22.48
N MET A 820 -27.42 -40.17 -22.48
CA MET A 820 -26.15 -39.61 -21.99
C MET A 820 -25.36 -39.00 -23.13
N THR A 821 -24.68 -37.88 -22.87
CA THR A 821 -23.65 -37.35 -23.78
C THR A 821 -22.37 -38.17 -23.65
N ASN A 822 -21.47 -38.07 -24.63
CA ASN A 822 -20.15 -38.67 -24.58
C ASN A 822 -19.30 -38.11 -23.42
N MET A 823 -18.54 -38.99 -22.76
CA MET A 823 -17.61 -38.57 -21.71
C MET A 823 -16.50 -37.68 -22.31
N THR A 824 -16.39 -36.45 -21.79
CA THR A 824 -15.41 -35.46 -22.24
C THR A 824 -14.62 -34.93 -21.04
N LYS A 825 -13.31 -34.72 -21.21
CA LYS A 825 -12.46 -34.14 -20.16
C LYS A 825 -12.52 -32.62 -20.28
N LEU A 826 -12.94 -31.95 -19.20
CA LEU A 826 -13.01 -30.49 -19.13
C LEU A 826 -11.85 -29.95 -18.28
N SER A 827 -11.23 -28.87 -18.74
CA SER A 827 -10.30 -28.05 -17.96
C SER A 827 -11.06 -27.16 -16.97
N VAL A 828 -10.36 -26.56 -16.01
CA VAL A 828 -10.96 -25.72 -14.96
C VAL A 828 -11.73 -24.52 -15.56
N GLN A 829 -11.22 -23.95 -16.66
CA GLN A 829 -11.89 -22.85 -17.38
C GLN A 829 -13.17 -23.33 -18.07
N GLU A 830 -13.17 -24.52 -18.66
CA GLU A 830 -14.35 -25.08 -19.34
C GLU A 830 -15.46 -25.52 -18.36
N VAL A 831 -15.10 -25.88 -17.12
CA VAL A 831 -16.09 -26.12 -16.04
C VAL A 831 -16.78 -24.82 -15.62
N GLN A 832 -16.04 -23.71 -15.59
CA GLN A 832 -16.63 -22.40 -15.32
C GLN A 832 -17.55 -21.96 -16.47
N SER A 833 -17.14 -22.17 -17.72
CA SER A 833 -18.01 -21.93 -18.88
C SER A 833 -19.26 -22.83 -18.88
N LEU A 834 -19.15 -24.09 -18.45
CA LEU A 834 -20.32 -24.96 -18.29
C LEU A 834 -21.29 -24.37 -17.25
N ALA A 835 -20.78 -23.89 -16.11
CA ALA A 835 -21.60 -23.27 -15.06
C ALA A 835 -22.34 -22.00 -15.53
N GLU A 836 -21.72 -21.21 -16.40
CA GLU A 836 -22.33 -20.01 -17.01
C GLU A 836 -23.43 -20.37 -18.02
N GLU A 837 -23.27 -21.45 -18.78
CA GLU A 837 -24.22 -21.93 -19.80
C GLU A 837 -25.30 -22.89 -19.24
N MET A 838 -25.15 -23.36 -17.99
CA MET A 838 -26.11 -24.25 -17.32
C MET A 838 -27.57 -23.73 -17.30
N PRO A 839 -27.84 -22.43 -17.10
CA PRO A 839 -29.21 -21.91 -17.12
C PRO A 839 -29.88 -22.04 -18.49
N ASP A 840 -29.12 -21.85 -19.58
CA ASP A 840 -29.65 -21.96 -20.93
C ASP A 840 -29.76 -23.43 -21.37
N LEU A 841 -28.87 -24.30 -20.89
CA LEU A 841 -29.01 -25.76 -21.00
C LEU A 841 -30.25 -26.28 -20.25
N ALA A 842 -30.52 -25.76 -19.04
CA ALA A 842 -31.70 -26.11 -18.26
C ALA A 842 -33.01 -25.64 -18.94
N LYS A 843 -33.00 -24.46 -19.59
CA LYS A 843 -34.12 -23.98 -20.43
C LYS A 843 -34.34 -24.86 -21.67
N ALA A 844 -33.28 -25.34 -22.30
CA ALA A 844 -33.38 -26.22 -23.47
C ALA A 844 -33.90 -27.63 -23.11
N LEU A 845 -33.72 -28.06 -21.86
CA LEU A 845 -34.11 -29.38 -21.34
C LEU A 845 -35.35 -29.33 -20.41
N VAL A 846 -36.19 -28.29 -20.54
CA VAL A 846 -37.42 -28.15 -19.76
C VAL A 846 -38.33 -29.37 -19.94
N GLY A 847 -38.67 -30.02 -18.81
CA GLY A 847 -39.45 -31.27 -18.78
C GLY A 847 -38.61 -32.54 -18.63
N CYS A 848 -37.28 -32.45 -18.68
CA CYS A 848 -36.37 -33.55 -18.38
C CYS A 848 -35.75 -33.38 -16.98
N ASP A 849 -35.58 -34.49 -16.26
CA ASP A 849 -34.88 -34.53 -14.96
C ASP A 849 -33.36 -34.50 -15.20
N LEU A 850 -32.77 -33.30 -15.16
CA LEU A 850 -31.36 -33.06 -15.45
C LEU A 850 -30.48 -33.43 -14.25
N VAL A 851 -29.65 -34.46 -14.43
CA VAL A 851 -28.65 -34.88 -13.44
C VAL A 851 -27.26 -34.70 -14.03
N VAL A 852 -26.39 -33.97 -13.33
CA VAL A 852 -24.99 -33.76 -13.71
C VAL A 852 -24.10 -34.61 -12.80
N GLU A 853 -23.37 -35.55 -13.39
CA GLU A 853 -22.38 -36.37 -12.68
C GLU A 853 -20.98 -35.77 -12.86
N ALA A 854 -20.30 -35.47 -11.75
CA ALA A 854 -18.96 -34.87 -11.76
C ALA A 854 -17.94 -35.82 -11.10
N ARG A 855 -16.79 -36.02 -11.77
CA ARG A 855 -15.63 -36.75 -11.22
C ARG A 855 -14.37 -35.92 -11.43
N ILE A 856 -13.62 -35.67 -10.36
CA ILE A 856 -12.34 -34.97 -10.40
C ILE A 856 -11.23 -36.01 -10.47
N SER A 857 -10.39 -35.91 -11.50
CA SER A 857 -9.22 -36.78 -11.67
C SER A 857 -7.96 -35.94 -11.54
N ILE A 858 -7.10 -36.33 -10.62
CA ILE A 858 -5.79 -35.69 -10.39
C ILE A 858 -4.68 -36.69 -10.66
N LYS A 859 -3.51 -36.19 -11.09
CA LYS A 859 -2.28 -36.97 -11.14
C LYS A 859 -1.37 -36.46 -10.02
N PRO A 860 -1.45 -37.04 -8.81
CA PRO A 860 -0.73 -36.52 -7.65
C PRO A 860 0.78 -36.71 -7.82
N LYS A 861 1.57 -35.74 -7.28
CA LYS A 861 2.99 -35.95 -7.00
C LYS A 861 3.11 -36.84 -5.75
N PRO A 862 4.19 -37.61 -5.58
CA PRO A 862 4.30 -38.62 -4.52
C PRO A 862 4.08 -38.13 -3.08
N ASP A 863 4.22 -36.82 -2.81
CA ASP A 863 4.07 -36.23 -1.47
C ASP A 863 2.97 -35.13 -1.38
N ALA A 864 1.93 -35.19 -2.23
CA ALA A 864 0.88 -34.16 -2.23
C ALA A 864 -0.18 -34.43 -1.13
N ASP A 865 -0.31 -33.50 -0.17
CA ASP A 865 -1.40 -33.50 0.81
C ASP A 865 -2.73 -33.02 0.17
N LEU A 866 -3.75 -33.88 0.23
CA LEU A 866 -5.07 -33.65 -0.37
C LEU A 866 -6.14 -33.27 0.68
N ALA A 867 -5.79 -33.18 1.96
CA ALA A 867 -6.74 -32.91 3.04
C ALA A 867 -7.50 -31.58 2.84
N SER A 868 -6.79 -30.53 2.40
CA SER A 868 -7.41 -29.23 2.08
C SER A 868 -8.39 -29.32 0.91
N ALA A 869 -8.13 -30.21 -0.06
CA ALA A 869 -9.00 -30.41 -1.21
C ALA A 869 -10.25 -31.23 -0.85
N GLU A 870 -10.12 -32.23 0.04
CA GLU A 870 -11.26 -32.96 0.60
C GLU A 870 -12.19 -32.08 1.45
N GLU A 871 -11.66 -31.14 2.21
CA GLU A 871 -12.46 -30.17 2.99
C GLU A 871 -13.26 -29.22 2.08
N ILE A 872 -12.69 -28.84 0.92
CA ILE A 872 -13.39 -28.07 -0.10
C ILE A 872 -14.52 -28.90 -0.73
N LEU A 873 -14.26 -30.17 -1.07
CA LEU A 873 -15.28 -31.04 -1.67
C LEU A 873 -16.42 -31.37 -0.70
N ALA A 874 -16.10 -31.58 0.59
CA ALA A 874 -17.07 -31.84 1.64
C ALA A 874 -18.03 -30.67 1.89
N ARG A 875 -17.60 -29.41 1.64
CA ARG A 875 -18.49 -28.22 1.68
C ARG A 875 -19.54 -28.22 0.58
N ILE A 876 -19.26 -28.87 -0.55
CA ILE A 876 -20.19 -28.96 -1.69
C ILE A 876 -21.13 -30.15 -1.51
N LYS A 877 -20.60 -31.33 -1.19
CA LYS A 877 -21.38 -32.53 -0.84
C LYS A 877 -20.58 -33.38 0.14
N LYS A 878 -21.15 -33.67 1.31
CA LYS A 878 -20.45 -34.32 2.44
C LYS A 878 -19.77 -35.66 2.09
N GLU A 879 -20.28 -36.34 1.06
CA GLU A 879 -19.77 -37.65 0.58
C GLU A 879 -18.75 -37.54 -0.57
N TRP A 880 -18.41 -36.33 -1.03
CA TRP A 880 -17.50 -36.13 -2.15
C TRP A 880 -16.05 -36.06 -1.67
N ARG A 881 -15.26 -37.09 -1.94
CA ARG A 881 -13.84 -37.23 -1.54
C ARG A 881 -12.99 -37.85 -2.67
N PHE A 882 -11.66 -37.78 -2.56
CA PHE A 882 -10.72 -38.31 -3.55
C PHE A 882 -10.55 -39.82 -3.50
#